data_AF-A0A2N2BQP9-F1
#
_entry.id   AF-A0A2N2BQP9-F1
#
_cell.length_a   1.000
_cell.length_b   1.000
_cell.length_c   1.000
_cell.angle_alpha   90.00
_cell.angle_beta   90.00
_cell.angle_gamma   90.00
#
_symmetry.space_group_name_H-M   'P 1'
#
loop_
_entity.id
_entity.type
_entity.pdbx_description
1 polymer ?
#
loop_
_entity_poly.entity_id
_entity_poly.type
_entity_poly.pdbx_seq_one_letter_code
_entity_poly.pdbx_strand_id
1 'polypeptide(L)'
;MKKTDSIQFKLLIIPLFCVFLGIVAIGLISSYLIQESLFTEMKSNGFETSQRYVELLEEHANTLATINAGQTELPPDQIKSITEKFDAQTLIKKLADQDDIVYVTLIDSNAVAVADGVSKDIGIDYSDDPDMLAAAQDGTALASQYYYEAMDVTVYDVIYPVTINGELVGAINIGYSMKNVFTAVTNNILLIAGIGFLVFLVLTLILYKLSQSITKPISGVNQMIQEMNKGYLGIRLNMKPTNEIGEMAVALDSFADNLQLILIGTLNQIAAGDLSAEISSQGSRDEITPALKQTIENIRHLITEANRLSAAAIDGRLNTRGAANHFQGGFKEIVQGVNDTLDAVITPLHVAADYIQRIGNGEIPPKISDTYHGDFNTIKNNINACIDGLGALEEGNQILARISVNDFSQTIVGNYCGIFAEISDSINRVNSKLVHIMDIINNIANGDMSDLENLNTTGKRSDNDQLIPSLVGMIQNIVMLVVETQTMTRIAVEGDLDHRGNASKFPGEYARVIEGFNDTLDAVIDPVRAASATLNQLAQGNLNVTMTGDFKGQHGKIKDDMNRTITFLRQYVDEITTALERIGQGDLSLEITNHYLGDFIAIKYAINDITTRLSTVMGEINEAAGQVESGSRQISDGGQQLSHGTTEQASSIQELSASIEEVAAETKRNAINANEANDRAIEVQTNAQSGNEQMKKMVTSMVAINESSHNISKVIKVIDDIAFQTNILALNAAVEAARAGQHGKGFAVVAEEVRTLAARSAEAVKETTVLIEGSITKVEAGTQIADETAASIIEILNQIEKVASLVASIARASNDQASEIAQITTGLDQISQVVQTNSATSEESAAASQELSSQAEMLKEMVSTFKIKNTTSKANSIPLPEPSNKRVDPPEPAIVLDDLDLDKY
;
A
#
# COMPACT_ATOMS: atom_id res chain seq x y z
N MET A 1 28.14 -19.74 -2.06
CA MET A 1 27.97 -18.27 -2.10
C MET A 1 28.81 -17.65 -0.99
N LYS A 2 29.23 -16.37 -1.12
CA LYS A 2 29.97 -15.67 -0.06
C LYS A 2 29.03 -15.35 1.12
N LYS A 3 29.56 -15.30 2.34
CA LYS A 3 28.79 -15.11 3.59
C LYS A 3 28.08 -13.74 3.69
N THR A 4 28.51 -12.78 2.86
CA THR A 4 28.00 -11.40 2.71
C THR A 4 26.62 -11.30 2.06
N ASP A 5 26.21 -12.30 1.28
CA ASP A 5 24.93 -12.28 0.55
C ASP A 5 23.79 -13.02 1.27
N SER A 6 23.99 -13.37 2.54
CA SER A 6 22.90 -13.82 3.40
C SER A 6 21.90 -12.68 3.63
N ILE A 7 20.60 -12.98 3.52
CA ILE A 7 19.50 -12.07 3.90
C ILE A 7 19.68 -11.60 5.36
N GLN A 8 20.21 -12.45 6.24
CA GLN A 8 20.53 -12.08 7.63
C GLN A 8 21.65 -11.04 7.73
N PHE A 9 22.63 -11.04 6.83
CA PHE A 9 23.72 -10.05 6.84
C PHE A 9 23.17 -8.66 6.49
N LYS A 10 22.33 -8.59 5.44
CA LYS A 10 21.77 -7.33 4.93
C LYS A 10 20.70 -6.74 5.87
N LEU A 11 19.86 -7.56 6.50
CA LEU A 11 18.84 -7.09 7.46
C LEU A 11 19.37 -6.81 8.88
N LEU A 12 20.43 -7.48 9.34
CA LEU A 12 20.88 -7.35 10.73
C LEU A 12 22.08 -6.43 10.91
N ILE A 13 23.11 -6.52 10.06
CA ILE A 13 24.42 -5.90 10.34
C ILE A 13 24.48 -4.45 9.84
N ILE A 14 23.90 -4.15 8.67
CA ILE A 14 23.94 -2.80 8.08
C ILE A 14 23.20 -1.78 8.97
N PRO A 15 21.95 -2.00 9.44
CA PRO A 15 21.26 -1.01 10.27
C PRO A 15 21.95 -0.79 11.62
N LEU A 16 22.45 -1.88 12.23
CA LEU A 16 23.09 -1.85 13.55
C LEU A 16 24.41 -1.05 13.53
N PHE A 17 25.16 -1.11 12.43
CA PHE A 17 26.39 -0.34 12.24
C PHE A 17 26.12 1.17 12.09
N CYS A 18 25.07 1.54 11.33
CA CYS A 18 24.64 2.94 11.20
C CYS A 18 24.18 3.54 12.54
N VAL A 19 23.39 2.80 13.33
CA VAL A 19 22.95 3.24 14.67
C VAL A 19 24.15 3.42 15.61
N PHE A 20 25.12 2.51 15.59
CA PHE A 20 26.33 2.62 16.40
C PHE A 20 27.14 3.90 16.07
N LEU A 21 27.34 4.19 14.78
CA LEU A 21 28.01 5.42 14.33
C LEU A 21 27.28 6.68 14.79
N GLY A 22 25.95 6.72 14.69
CA GLY A 22 25.15 7.86 15.15
C GLY A 22 25.27 8.12 16.66
N ILE A 23 25.21 7.06 17.48
CA ILE A 23 25.38 7.14 18.95
C ILE A 23 26.75 7.70 19.33
N VAL A 24 27.83 7.24 18.68
CA VAL A 24 29.19 7.72 18.93
C VAL A 24 29.35 9.21 18.56
N ALA A 25 28.80 9.63 17.42
CA ALA A 25 28.83 11.03 17.00
C ALA A 25 28.09 11.95 17.98
N ILE A 26 26.88 11.58 18.40
CA ILE A 26 26.07 12.34 19.38
C ILE A 26 26.79 12.45 20.73
N GLY A 27 27.40 11.36 21.21
CA GLY A 27 28.15 11.36 22.47
C GLY A 27 29.35 12.30 22.45
N LEU A 28 30.12 12.34 21.35
CA LEU A 28 31.25 13.25 21.20
C LEU A 28 30.80 14.73 21.17
N ILE A 29 29.76 15.05 20.39
CA ILE A 29 29.24 16.42 20.29
C ILE A 29 28.65 16.90 21.62
N SER A 30 27.85 16.06 22.29
CA SER A 30 27.29 16.41 23.60
C SER A 30 28.34 16.55 24.69
N SER A 31 29.44 15.79 24.63
CA SER A 31 30.55 15.91 25.57
C SER A 31 31.29 17.24 25.41
N TYR A 32 31.51 17.68 24.16
CA TYR A 32 32.20 18.94 23.85
C TYR A 32 31.41 20.15 24.38
N LEU A 33 30.12 20.24 24.03
CA LEU A 33 29.26 21.37 24.41
C LEU A 33 29.12 21.54 25.94
N ILE A 34 29.08 20.43 26.69
CA ILE A 34 28.97 20.47 28.16
C ILE A 34 30.29 20.88 28.80
N GLN A 35 31.43 20.46 28.25
CA GLN A 35 32.74 20.91 28.71
C GLN A 35 32.93 22.43 28.48
N GLU A 36 32.53 22.94 27.31
CA GLU A 36 32.57 24.36 26.95
C GLU A 36 31.66 25.22 27.86
N SER A 37 30.45 24.73 28.16
CA SER A 37 29.52 25.39 29.09
C SER A 37 30.07 25.45 30.52
N LEU A 38 30.63 24.35 31.05
CA LEU A 38 31.14 24.29 32.42
C LEU A 38 32.40 25.13 32.61
N PHE A 39 33.28 25.22 31.62
CA PHE A 39 34.41 26.17 31.65
C PHE A 39 33.95 27.63 31.71
N THR A 40 32.89 27.97 30.96
CA THR A 40 32.35 29.34 30.95
C THR A 40 31.76 29.72 32.31
N GLU A 41 31.05 28.79 32.95
CA GLU A 41 30.52 28.96 34.31
C GLU A 41 31.63 29.07 35.36
N MET A 42 32.64 28.19 35.33
CA MET A 42 33.79 28.26 36.24
C MET A 42 34.56 29.58 36.11
N LYS A 43 34.72 30.10 34.89
CA LYS A 43 35.37 31.40 34.66
C LYS A 43 34.62 32.56 35.31
N SER A 44 33.29 32.59 35.17
CA SER A 44 32.46 33.63 35.80
C SER A 44 32.51 33.54 37.33
N ASN A 45 32.22 32.36 37.87
CA ASN A 45 32.10 32.14 39.31
C ASN A 45 33.46 32.28 40.03
N GLY A 46 34.55 31.87 39.37
CA GLY A 46 35.92 32.00 39.89
C GLY A 46 36.37 33.44 40.00
N PHE A 47 36.08 34.29 39.01
CA PHE A 47 36.38 35.73 39.09
C PHE A 47 35.53 36.44 40.16
N GLU A 48 34.21 36.19 40.21
CA GLU A 48 33.33 36.78 41.24
C GLU A 48 33.79 36.38 42.66
N THR A 49 34.16 35.11 42.85
CA THR A 49 34.69 34.60 44.13
C THR A 49 36.02 35.27 44.48
N SER A 50 36.95 35.37 43.52
CA SER A 50 38.26 36.00 43.74
C SER A 50 38.13 37.48 44.10
N GLN A 51 37.33 38.23 43.33
CA GLN A 51 37.02 39.64 43.62
C GLN A 51 36.49 39.82 45.04
N ARG A 52 35.50 39.01 45.44
CA ARG A 52 34.89 39.08 46.78
C ARG A 52 35.89 38.80 47.92
N TYR A 53 36.93 38.00 47.67
CA TYR A 53 38.01 37.79 48.63
C TYR A 53 39.02 38.96 48.66
N VAL A 54 39.24 39.66 47.54
CA VAL A 54 39.98 40.93 47.51
C VAL A 54 39.22 42.03 48.24
N GLU A 55 37.92 42.16 48.04
CA GLU A 55 37.06 43.11 48.78
C GLU A 55 37.11 42.87 50.30
N LEU A 56 37.12 41.60 50.75
CA LEU A 56 37.30 41.24 52.16
C LEU A 56 38.72 41.58 52.68
N LEU A 57 39.75 41.46 51.85
CA LEU A 57 41.11 41.90 52.21
C LEU A 57 41.18 43.43 52.34
N GLU A 58 40.57 44.19 51.43
CA GLU A 58 40.50 45.66 51.50
C GLU A 58 39.69 46.14 52.71
N GLU A 59 38.50 45.57 52.98
CA GLU A 59 37.67 45.93 54.13
C GLU A 59 38.42 45.70 55.45
N HIS A 60 39.12 44.56 55.58
CA HIS A 60 39.89 44.23 56.77
C HIS A 60 41.15 45.10 56.91
N ALA A 61 41.87 45.40 55.81
CA ALA A 61 43.01 46.31 55.82
C ALA A 61 42.61 47.73 56.25
N ASN A 62 41.47 48.23 55.74
CA ASN A 62 40.93 49.55 56.08
C ASN A 62 40.38 49.62 57.51
N THR A 63 39.85 48.50 58.02
CA THR A 63 39.49 48.36 59.45
C THR A 63 40.73 48.40 60.35
N LEU A 64 41.84 47.76 59.96
CA LEU A 64 43.12 47.86 60.67
C LEU A 64 43.72 49.27 60.61
N ALA A 65 43.60 49.98 59.48
CA ALA A 65 44.04 51.36 59.35
C ALA A 65 43.24 52.32 60.25
N THR A 66 41.92 52.16 60.34
CA THR A 66 41.06 52.99 61.21
C THR A 66 41.25 52.69 62.70
N ILE A 67 41.50 51.43 63.10
CA ILE A 67 41.85 51.07 64.49
C ILE A 67 43.16 51.74 64.93
N ASN A 68 44.15 51.87 64.04
CA ASN A 68 45.40 52.59 64.33
C ASN A 68 45.24 54.12 64.40
N ALA A 69 44.13 54.69 63.92
CA ALA A 69 43.90 56.13 63.82
C ALA A 69 43.13 56.75 65.01
N GLY A 70 42.55 55.93 65.91
CA GLY A 70 41.68 56.41 67.00
C GLY A 70 42.01 55.79 68.37
N GLN A 71 42.21 56.63 69.38
CA GLN A 71 42.53 56.18 70.76
C GLN A 71 41.32 55.59 71.49
N THR A 72 41.41 54.35 71.98
CA THR A 72 40.91 53.96 73.32
C THR A 72 41.54 52.64 73.80
N GLU A 73 41.44 52.35 75.09
CA GLU A 73 42.18 51.27 75.75
C GLU A 73 41.61 49.87 75.46
N LEU A 74 42.43 48.99 74.87
CA LEU A 74 42.24 47.53 74.87
C LEU A 74 43.48 46.86 75.48
N PRO A 75 43.32 45.79 76.30
CA PRO A 75 44.44 45.13 76.94
C PRO A 75 45.32 44.39 75.91
N PRO A 76 46.66 44.31 76.12
CA PRO A 76 47.59 43.73 75.16
C PRO A 76 47.23 42.31 74.70
N ASP A 77 46.65 41.50 75.59
CA ASP A 77 46.26 40.12 75.28
C ASP A 77 45.10 40.04 74.26
N GLN A 78 44.18 41.03 74.26
CA GLN A 78 43.13 41.10 73.24
C GLN A 78 43.65 41.67 71.93
N ILE A 79 44.50 42.70 71.96
CA ILE A 79 45.17 43.22 70.76
C ILE A 79 45.93 42.08 70.08
N LYS A 80 46.73 41.33 70.84
CA LYS A 80 47.42 40.14 70.32
C LYS A 80 46.45 39.12 69.72
N SER A 81 45.31 38.83 70.37
CA SER A 81 44.29 37.92 69.82
C SER A 81 43.53 38.43 68.58
N ILE A 82 43.67 39.71 68.24
CA ILE A 82 43.07 40.34 67.05
C ILE A 82 44.12 40.42 65.93
N THR A 83 45.36 40.79 66.24
CA THR A 83 46.49 40.77 65.30
C THR A 83 46.87 39.34 64.89
N GLU A 84 46.87 38.36 65.79
CA GLU A 84 47.08 36.93 65.45
C GLU A 84 45.86 36.28 64.77
N LYS A 85 44.74 37.00 64.56
CA LYS A 85 43.55 36.49 63.84
C LYS A 85 43.50 36.86 62.36
N PHE A 86 44.26 37.88 61.94
CA PHE A 86 44.21 38.43 60.59
C PHE A 86 45.61 38.66 60.01
N ASP A 87 46.40 37.59 60.07
CA ASP A 87 47.44 37.35 59.08
C ASP A 87 46.78 37.01 57.73
N ALA A 88 47.28 37.53 56.61
CA ALA A 88 46.81 37.16 55.27
C ALA A 88 46.89 35.63 55.06
N GLN A 89 47.95 35.01 55.60
CA GLN A 89 48.13 33.56 55.68
C GLN A 89 46.95 32.82 56.33
N THR A 90 46.23 33.45 57.26
CA THR A 90 45.06 32.85 57.92
C THR A 90 43.79 32.95 57.09
N LEU A 91 43.66 33.97 56.23
CA LEU A 91 42.55 34.05 55.27
C LEU A 91 42.80 33.09 54.11
N ILE A 92 43.98 33.16 53.49
CA ILE A 92 44.43 32.31 52.38
C ILE A 92 44.36 30.81 52.76
N LYS A 93 44.70 30.45 54.00
CA LYS A 93 44.53 29.08 54.49
C LYS A 93 43.07 28.62 54.60
N LYS A 94 42.15 29.45 55.09
CA LYS A 94 40.70 29.12 55.11
C LYS A 94 40.10 29.00 53.71
N LEU A 95 40.71 29.67 52.75
CA LEU A 95 40.42 29.62 51.32
C LEU A 95 40.89 28.28 50.73
N ALA A 96 42.13 27.89 50.99
CA ALA A 96 42.69 26.59 50.60
C ALA A 96 42.10 25.38 51.35
N ASP A 97 41.46 25.59 52.51
CA ASP A 97 40.70 24.56 53.25
C ASP A 97 39.30 24.28 52.62
N GLN A 98 38.96 24.82 51.43
CA GLN A 98 37.68 24.57 50.73
C GLN A 98 37.77 23.39 49.75
N ASP A 99 36.77 22.50 49.75
CA ASP A 99 36.77 21.23 48.99
C ASP A 99 36.96 21.37 47.45
N ASP A 100 36.58 22.51 46.86
CA ASP A 100 36.69 22.79 45.43
C ASP A 100 37.96 23.59 45.04
N ILE A 101 38.84 23.89 45.99
CA ILE A 101 40.09 24.66 45.78
C ILE A 101 41.30 23.76 46.04
N VAL A 102 42.31 23.82 45.17
CA VAL A 102 43.52 22.98 45.25
C VAL A 102 44.69 23.72 45.91
N TYR A 103 44.85 25.01 45.58
CA TYR A 103 45.79 25.93 46.22
C TYR A 103 45.27 27.36 46.12
N VAL A 104 45.79 28.23 46.98
CA VAL A 104 45.61 29.68 46.90
C VAL A 104 46.92 30.35 47.26
N THR A 105 47.37 31.28 46.44
CA THR A 105 48.62 32.03 46.61
C THR A 105 48.34 33.52 46.49
N LEU A 106 48.77 34.30 47.47
CA LEU A 106 48.77 35.77 47.42
C LEU A 106 50.20 36.21 47.14
N ILE A 107 50.42 36.87 46.01
CA ILE A 107 51.71 37.41 45.57
C ILE A 107 51.75 38.93 45.72
N ASP A 108 52.93 39.50 45.97
CA ASP A 108 53.16 40.94 45.93
C ASP A 108 53.35 41.47 44.49
N SER A 109 53.60 42.77 44.34
CA SER A 109 53.89 43.41 43.05
C SER A 109 55.24 43.02 42.42
N ASN A 110 56.05 42.17 43.07
CA ASN A 110 57.22 41.51 42.48
C ASN A 110 56.94 40.05 42.08
N ALA A 111 55.67 39.61 42.16
CA ALA A 111 55.22 38.23 42.02
C ALA A 111 55.82 37.25 43.07
N VAL A 112 56.20 37.73 44.26
CA VAL A 112 56.69 36.88 45.35
C VAL A 112 55.54 36.52 46.29
N ALA A 113 55.37 35.24 46.62
CA ALA A 113 54.30 34.78 47.50
C ALA A 113 54.45 35.33 48.94
N VAL A 114 53.52 36.18 49.36
CA VAL A 114 53.43 36.74 50.72
C VAL A 114 52.51 35.95 51.64
N ALA A 115 51.60 35.14 51.08
CA ALA A 115 50.82 34.15 51.81
C ALA A 115 50.40 33.00 50.86
N ASP A 116 50.34 31.77 51.34
CA ASP A 116 50.00 30.59 50.54
C ASP A 116 49.21 29.55 51.35
N GLY A 117 48.31 28.78 50.74
CA GLY A 117 47.60 27.68 51.41
C GLY A 117 48.53 26.69 52.12
N VAL A 118 49.72 26.46 51.56
CA VAL A 118 50.80 25.63 52.12
C VAL A 118 51.95 26.53 52.57
N SER A 119 52.06 26.76 53.88
CA SER A 119 53.02 27.70 54.50
C SER A 119 54.53 27.39 54.32
N LYS A 120 54.89 26.44 53.45
CA LYS A 120 56.27 26.17 52.99
C LYS A 120 56.62 26.97 51.71
N ASP A 121 55.61 27.40 50.96
CA ASP A 121 55.71 27.99 49.61
C ASP A 121 55.66 29.53 49.63
N ILE A 122 55.47 30.11 50.83
CA ILE A 122 55.64 31.55 51.08
C ILE A 122 57.10 31.93 50.79
N GLY A 123 57.31 32.98 50.00
CA GLY A 123 58.63 33.43 49.55
C GLY A 123 59.13 32.74 48.28
N ILE A 124 58.32 31.92 47.61
CA ILE A 124 58.57 31.52 46.22
C ILE A 124 58.37 32.73 45.30
N ASP A 125 59.26 32.85 44.32
CA ASP A 125 59.27 33.86 43.28
C ASP A 125 58.55 33.31 42.04
N TYR A 126 57.47 33.97 41.62
CA TYR A 126 56.66 33.63 40.44
C TYR A 126 56.87 34.64 39.29
N SER A 127 57.94 35.45 39.29
CA SER A 127 58.19 36.43 38.22
C SER A 127 58.55 35.82 36.85
N ASP A 128 58.88 34.53 36.80
CA ASP A 128 58.99 33.75 35.56
C ASP A 128 57.61 33.33 34.97
N ASP A 129 56.50 33.50 35.71
CA ASP A 129 55.13 33.25 35.23
C ASP A 129 54.50 34.54 34.66
N PRO A 130 54.20 34.61 33.35
CA PRO A 130 53.69 35.82 32.71
C PRO A 130 52.31 36.25 33.19
N ASP A 131 51.42 35.30 33.52
CA ASP A 131 50.04 35.58 33.88
C ASP A 131 49.98 36.10 35.33
N MET A 132 50.81 35.54 36.23
CA MET A 132 51.03 36.05 37.59
C MET A 132 51.56 37.49 37.57
N LEU A 133 52.60 37.74 36.77
CA LEU A 133 53.26 39.04 36.70
C LEU A 133 52.33 40.13 36.12
N ALA A 134 51.57 39.80 35.06
CA ALA A 134 50.59 40.72 34.46
C ALA A 134 49.41 41.04 35.40
N ALA A 135 49.00 40.11 36.27
CA ALA A 135 48.00 40.39 37.30
C ALA A 135 48.57 41.29 38.42
N ALA A 136 49.80 41.04 38.86
CA ALA A 136 50.42 41.73 39.99
C ALA A 136 51.02 43.12 39.66
N GLN A 137 51.34 43.40 38.39
CA GLN A 137 51.93 44.67 37.94
C GLN A 137 51.03 45.47 37.00
N ASP A 138 50.39 44.83 36.02
CA ASP A 138 49.52 45.51 35.04
C ASP A 138 48.03 45.50 35.46
N GLY A 139 47.69 44.82 36.57
CA GLY A 139 46.32 44.74 37.10
C GLY A 139 45.38 43.86 36.26
N THR A 140 45.91 42.93 35.46
CA THR A 140 45.10 42.14 34.51
C THR A 140 44.54 40.87 35.17
N ALA A 141 43.22 40.77 35.31
CA ALA A 141 42.57 39.54 35.77
C ALA A 141 42.59 38.45 34.67
N LEU A 142 43.12 37.27 35.00
CA LEU A 142 43.39 36.17 34.07
C LEU A 142 42.80 34.85 34.58
N ALA A 143 42.37 33.99 33.66
CA ALA A 143 41.88 32.66 33.99
C ALA A 143 42.12 31.66 32.86
N SER A 144 42.71 30.51 33.20
CA SER A 144 43.20 29.50 32.25
C SER A 144 43.09 28.08 32.83
N GLN A 145 43.32 27.05 32.00
CA GLN A 145 43.41 25.67 32.48
C GLN A 145 44.88 25.32 32.71
N TYR A 146 45.27 25.12 33.98
CA TYR A 146 46.63 24.78 34.38
C TYR A 146 46.72 23.33 34.89
N TYR A 147 47.93 22.76 34.86
CA TYR A 147 48.20 21.42 35.37
C TYR A 147 49.22 21.50 36.51
N TYR A 148 48.74 21.29 37.74
CA TYR A 148 49.54 21.48 38.93
C TYR A 148 50.32 20.20 39.27
N GLU A 149 51.55 20.12 38.74
CA GLU A 149 52.43 18.95 38.84
C GLU A 149 52.62 18.45 40.28
N ALA A 150 52.64 19.36 41.26
CA ALA A 150 52.86 19.05 42.67
C ALA A 150 51.75 18.21 43.33
N MET A 151 50.56 18.13 42.71
CA MET A 151 49.42 17.33 43.21
C MET A 151 48.78 16.41 42.14
N ASP A 152 49.40 16.26 40.96
CA ASP A 152 48.90 15.40 39.86
C ASP A 152 47.44 15.73 39.49
N VAL A 153 47.13 17.03 39.34
CA VAL A 153 45.77 17.53 39.20
C VAL A 153 45.69 18.73 38.25
N THR A 154 44.74 18.67 37.31
CA THR A 154 44.35 19.81 36.49
C THR A 154 43.49 20.77 37.31
N VAL A 155 43.78 22.06 37.24
CA VAL A 155 42.99 23.12 37.85
C VAL A 155 42.45 24.08 36.79
N TYR A 156 41.41 24.83 37.15
CA TYR A 156 41.05 26.06 36.47
C TYR A 156 41.61 27.20 37.31
N ASP A 157 42.67 27.81 36.83
CA ASP A 157 43.43 28.82 37.54
C ASP A 157 42.78 30.18 37.34
N VAL A 158 42.71 30.99 38.39
CA VAL A 158 42.08 32.32 38.38
C VAL A 158 42.94 33.28 39.16
N ILE A 159 43.64 34.14 38.43
CA ILE A 159 44.54 35.17 38.97
C ILE A 159 43.80 36.51 38.92
N TYR A 160 43.64 37.15 40.08
CA TYR A 160 42.89 38.38 40.23
C TYR A 160 43.76 39.46 40.92
N PRO A 161 43.80 40.70 40.40
CA PRO A 161 44.62 41.77 40.97
C PRO A 161 44.14 42.16 42.37
N VAL A 162 45.07 42.47 43.26
CA VAL A 162 44.81 42.90 44.64
C VAL A 162 45.18 44.38 44.76
N THR A 163 44.16 45.23 44.82
CA THR A 163 44.32 46.62 45.26
C THR A 163 44.19 46.73 46.77
N ILE A 164 44.75 47.80 47.34
CA ILE A 164 44.38 48.33 48.65
C ILE A 164 44.32 49.86 48.53
N ASN A 165 43.19 50.48 48.89
CA ASN A 165 42.96 51.93 48.78
C ASN A 165 43.19 52.52 47.37
N GLY A 166 43.04 51.71 46.33
CA GLY A 166 43.24 52.12 44.93
C GLY A 166 44.70 52.07 44.43
N GLU A 167 45.64 51.60 45.24
CA GLU A 167 47.00 51.24 44.81
C GLU A 167 47.07 49.72 44.58
N LEU A 168 47.67 49.28 43.46
CA LEU A 168 47.87 47.86 43.15
C LEU A 168 49.06 47.34 43.98
N VAL A 169 48.81 46.33 44.83
CA VAL A 169 49.82 45.80 45.78
C VAL A 169 50.27 44.37 45.45
N GLY A 170 49.61 43.71 44.50
CA GLY A 170 49.92 42.34 44.08
C GLY A 170 48.72 41.66 43.42
N ALA A 171 48.65 40.33 43.54
CA ALA A 171 47.53 39.53 43.03
C ALA A 171 47.25 38.31 43.90
N ILE A 172 46.04 37.75 43.79
CA ILE A 172 45.65 36.45 44.37
C ILE A 172 45.38 35.46 43.24
N ASN A 173 46.00 34.28 43.30
CA ASN A 173 45.66 33.16 42.44
C ASN A 173 44.89 32.09 43.22
N ILE A 174 43.84 31.53 42.61
CA ILE A 174 43.04 30.43 43.14
C ILE A 174 42.95 29.32 42.09
N GLY A 175 43.58 28.17 42.37
CA GLY A 175 43.50 26.98 41.52
C GLY A 175 42.26 26.15 41.84
N TYR A 176 41.17 26.31 41.08
CA TYR A 176 39.92 25.58 41.28
C TYR A 176 39.98 24.15 40.74
N SER A 177 39.40 23.20 41.46
CA SER A 177 39.47 21.76 41.18
C SER A 177 38.61 21.33 39.98
N MET A 178 39.22 21.13 38.81
CA MET A 178 38.53 20.63 37.61
C MET A 178 37.98 19.19 37.76
N LYS A 179 38.30 18.50 38.86
CA LYS A 179 37.87 17.14 39.18
C LYS A 179 36.36 16.94 39.06
N ASN A 180 35.57 17.92 39.52
CA ASN A 180 34.10 17.83 39.48
C ASN A 180 33.56 18.01 38.05
N VAL A 181 34.15 18.89 37.23
CA VAL A 181 33.80 19.05 35.80
C VAL A 181 34.20 17.82 34.99
N PHE A 182 35.42 17.30 35.13
CA PHE A 182 35.82 16.07 34.43
C PHE A 182 34.99 14.86 34.86
N THR A 183 34.55 14.80 36.12
CA THR A 183 33.62 13.77 36.61
C THR A 183 32.24 13.93 35.98
N ALA A 184 31.70 15.15 35.86
CA ALA A 184 30.43 15.42 35.20
C ALA A 184 30.45 15.03 33.70
N VAL A 185 31.51 15.44 32.97
CA VAL A 185 31.72 15.07 31.57
C VAL A 185 31.84 13.54 31.42
N THR A 186 32.67 12.89 32.24
CA THR A 186 32.85 11.42 32.21
C THR A 186 31.55 10.68 32.53
N ASN A 187 30.79 11.14 33.53
CA ASN A 187 29.49 10.56 33.86
C ASN A 187 28.48 10.71 32.72
N ASN A 188 28.51 11.83 31.98
CA ASN A 188 27.62 12.01 30.84
C ASN A 188 28.03 11.13 29.64
N ILE A 189 29.34 11.03 29.33
CA ILE A 189 29.85 10.05 28.37
C ILE A 189 29.40 8.63 28.74
N LEU A 190 29.52 8.24 30.01
CA LEU A 190 29.07 6.92 30.51
C LEU A 190 27.55 6.75 30.44
N LEU A 191 26.76 7.80 30.66
CA LEU A 191 25.30 7.78 30.58
C LEU A 191 24.83 7.66 29.12
N ILE A 192 25.40 8.43 28.19
CA ILE A 192 25.11 8.33 26.76
C ILE A 192 25.58 6.97 26.22
N ALA A 193 26.76 6.49 26.61
CA ALA A 193 27.24 5.16 26.25
C ALA A 193 26.36 4.05 26.85
N GLY A 194 25.85 4.22 28.07
CA GLY A 194 24.95 3.28 28.74
C GLY A 194 23.57 3.20 28.08
N ILE A 195 22.95 4.36 27.79
CA ILE A 195 21.68 4.44 27.05
C ILE A 195 21.89 3.91 25.62
N GLY A 196 22.96 4.32 24.94
CA GLY A 196 23.33 3.86 23.61
C GLY A 196 23.55 2.34 23.55
N PHE A 197 24.22 1.77 24.55
CA PHE A 197 24.40 0.32 24.69
C PHE A 197 23.06 -0.39 24.97
N LEU A 198 22.20 0.16 25.82
CA LEU A 198 20.85 -0.38 26.08
C LEU A 198 20.00 -0.39 24.80
N VAL A 199 19.98 0.73 24.08
CA VAL A 199 19.29 0.89 22.78
C VAL A 199 19.85 -0.10 21.76
N PHE A 200 21.17 -0.24 21.66
CA PHE A 200 21.85 -1.21 20.80
C PHE A 200 21.47 -2.66 21.16
N LEU A 201 21.40 -3.00 22.45
CA LEU A 201 21.04 -4.34 22.93
C LEU A 201 19.56 -4.65 22.62
N VAL A 202 18.66 -3.67 22.82
CA VAL A 202 17.24 -3.78 22.48
C VAL A 202 17.02 -3.91 20.97
N LEU A 203 17.67 -3.07 20.14
CA LEU A 203 17.65 -3.18 18.68
C LEU A 203 18.24 -4.51 18.20
N THR A 204 19.35 -4.97 18.79
CA THR A 204 19.91 -6.29 18.48
C THR A 204 18.91 -7.40 18.79
N LEU A 205 18.23 -7.34 19.94
CA LEU A 205 17.22 -8.34 20.34
C LEU A 205 15.99 -8.32 19.40
N ILE A 206 15.52 -7.13 19.01
CA ILE A 206 14.39 -6.94 18.09
C ILE A 206 14.75 -7.44 16.69
N LEU A 207 15.86 -6.98 16.11
CA LEU A 207 16.33 -7.39 14.79
C LEU A 207 16.66 -8.88 14.74
N TYR A 208 17.21 -9.45 15.81
CA TYR A 208 17.43 -10.90 15.92
C TYR A 208 16.13 -11.70 15.97
N LYS A 209 15.12 -11.24 16.75
CA LYS A 209 13.77 -11.85 16.75
C LYS A 209 13.12 -11.74 15.37
N LEU A 210 13.15 -10.58 14.74
CA LEU A 210 12.57 -10.35 13.41
C LEU A 210 13.26 -11.22 12.35
N SER A 211 14.60 -11.28 12.37
CA SER A 211 15.40 -12.14 11.49
C SER A 211 15.08 -13.62 11.69
N GLN A 212 14.91 -14.10 12.92
CA GLN A 212 14.45 -15.49 13.16
C GLN A 212 13.01 -15.71 12.67
N SER A 213 12.11 -14.76 12.94
CA SER A 213 10.68 -14.84 12.61
C SER A 213 10.40 -14.89 11.10
N ILE A 214 11.33 -14.40 10.28
CA ILE A 214 11.24 -14.44 8.81
C ILE A 214 12.10 -15.57 8.24
N THR A 215 13.38 -15.67 8.63
CA THR A 215 14.34 -16.58 7.98
C THR A 215 14.03 -18.06 8.26
N LYS A 216 13.60 -18.42 9.49
CA LYS A 216 13.34 -19.83 9.83
C LYS A 216 12.12 -20.39 9.06
N PRO A 217 10.94 -19.73 9.05
CA PRO A 217 9.81 -20.14 8.21
C PRO A 217 10.16 -20.32 6.73
N ILE A 218 10.80 -19.33 6.10
CA ILE A 218 11.12 -19.37 4.67
C ILE A 218 12.09 -20.53 4.35
N SER A 219 13.06 -20.79 5.24
CA SER A 219 13.94 -21.96 5.12
C SER A 219 13.20 -23.28 5.26
N GLY A 220 12.20 -23.36 6.14
CA GLY A 220 11.35 -24.55 6.32
C GLY A 220 10.46 -24.81 5.10
N VAL A 221 9.81 -23.77 4.59
CA VAL A 221 9.01 -23.81 3.35
C VAL A 221 9.84 -24.32 2.18
N ASN A 222 11.04 -23.76 1.96
CA ASN A 222 11.96 -24.25 0.93
C ASN A 222 12.38 -25.72 1.14
N GLN A 223 12.63 -26.15 2.38
CA GLN A 223 12.96 -27.55 2.66
C GLN A 223 11.79 -28.48 2.35
N MET A 224 10.56 -28.12 2.75
CA MET A 224 9.36 -28.91 2.45
C MET A 224 9.16 -29.07 0.94
N ILE A 225 9.26 -27.98 0.17
CA ILE A 225 9.17 -28.01 -1.30
C ILE A 225 10.25 -28.92 -1.91
N GLN A 226 11.49 -28.88 -1.38
CA GLN A 226 12.58 -29.73 -1.85
C GLN A 226 12.38 -31.22 -1.54
N GLU A 227 11.73 -31.58 -0.43
CA GLU A 227 11.40 -32.98 -0.11
C GLU A 227 10.14 -33.47 -0.85
N MET A 228 9.13 -32.62 -1.04
CA MET A 228 7.98 -32.93 -1.89
C MET A 228 8.41 -33.20 -3.35
N ASN A 229 9.38 -32.45 -3.87
CA ASN A 229 9.97 -32.68 -5.20
C ASN A 229 10.75 -34.03 -5.31
N LYS A 230 11.02 -34.72 -4.19
CA LYS A 230 11.58 -36.08 -4.14
C LYS A 230 10.52 -37.15 -3.86
N GLY A 231 9.24 -36.76 -3.72
CA GLY A 231 8.14 -37.63 -3.33
C GLY A 231 7.96 -37.81 -1.81
N TYR A 232 8.76 -37.15 -0.97
CA TYR A 232 8.66 -37.26 0.49
C TYR A 232 7.63 -36.28 1.07
N LEU A 233 6.36 -36.67 0.99
CA LEU A 233 5.21 -35.88 1.47
C LEU A 233 5.08 -35.81 3.01
N GLY A 234 6.00 -36.37 3.79
CA GLY A 234 5.84 -36.53 5.25
C GLY A 234 6.18 -35.31 6.12
N ILE A 235 6.63 -34.19 5.55
CA ILE A 235 6.96 -32.97 6.30
C ILE A 235 5.73 -32.05 6.38
N ARG A 236 5.46 -31.50 7.57
CA ARG A 236 4.50 -30.41 7.79
C ARG A 236 5.16 -29.26 8.53
N LEU A 237 4.85 -28.04 8.13
CA LEU A 237 5.36 -26.79 8.70
C LEU A 237 4.69 -26.47 10.04
N ASN A 238 3.42 -26.86 10.22
CA ASN A 238 2.62 -26.69 11.44
C ASN A 238 2.61 -25.24 11.95
N MET A 239 2.67 -24.27 11.03
CA MET A 239 2.69 -22.85 11.37
C MET A 239 1.28 -22.32 11.61
N LYS A 240 1.18 -21.31 12.48
CA LYS A 240 -0.07 -20.57 12.66
C LYS A 240 -0.20 -19.49 11.57
N PRO A 241 -1.38 -19.28 10.97
CA PRO A 241 -1.62 -18.20 10.02
C PRO A 241 -1.77 -16.87 10.78
N THR A 242 -0.65 -16.33 11.26
CA THR A 242 -0.57 -15.02 11.92
C THR A 242 0.00 -13.94 11.01
N ASN A 243 0.41 -14.32 9.79
CA ASN A 243 0.88 -13.48 8.69
C ASN A 243 0.89 -14.31 7.39
N GLU A 244 1.24 -13.67 6.29
CA GLU A 244 1.25 -14.22 4.92
C GLU A 244 2.17 -15.46 4.79
N ILE A 245 3.27 -15.47 5.53
CA ILE A 245 4.20 -16.63 5.57
C ILE A 245 3.54 -17.82 6.28
N GLY A 246 2.77 -17.57 7.34
CA GLY A 246 1.96 -18.58 8.03
C GLY A 246 0.81 -19.10 7.17
N GLU A 247 0.13 -18.24 6.42
CA GLU A 247 -0.93 -18.64 5.47
C GLU A 247 -0.37 -19.51 4.35
N MET A 248 0.77 -19.11 3.74
CA MET A 248 1.48 -19.92 2.74
C MET A 248 1.89 -21.29 3.30
N ALA A 249 2.33 -21.35 4.56
CA ALA A 249 2.67 -22.61 5.22
C ALA A 249 1.46 -23.52 5.44
N VAL A 250 0.32 -22.98 5.88
CA VAL A 250 -0.95 -23.73 6.02
C VAL A 250 -1.47 -24.23 4.66
N ALA A 251 -1.33 -23.44 3.60
CA ALA A 251 -1.69 -23.86 2.24
C ALA A 251 -0.81 -25.01 1.73
N LEU A 252 0.51 -24.98 2.00
CA LEU A 252 1.44 -26.05 1.63
C LEU A 252 1.20 -27.33 2.43
N ASP A 253 0.93 -27.22 3.74
CA ASP A 253 0.55 -28.35 4.59
C ASP A 253 -0.73 -29.03 4.07
N SER A 254 -1.77 -28.24 3.75
CA SER A 254 -3.03 -28.72 3.19
C SER A 254 -2.86 -29.40 1.82
N PHE A 255 -1.97 -28.87 0.97
CA PHE A 255 -1.65 -29.47 -0.32
C PHE A 255 -0.92 -30.81 -0.18
N ALA A 256 0.03 -30.92 0.76
CA ALA A 256 0.73 -32.16 1.06
C ALA A 256 -0.20 -33.21 1.68
N ASP A 257 -1.15 -32.81 2.55
CA ASP A 257 -2.17 -33.72 3.10
C ASP A 257 -3.09 -34.28 2.00
N ASN A 258 -3.58 -33.46 1.08
CA ASN A 258 -4.40 -33.92 -0.05
C ASN A 258 -3.64 -34.94 -0.93
N LEU A 259 -2.37 -34.70 -1.25
CA LEU A 259 -1.55 -35.65 -2.01
C LEU A 259 -1.28 -36.95 -1.24
N GLN A 260 -1.03 -36.87 0.07
CA GLN A 260 -0.69 -38.03 0.89
C GLN A 260 -1.90 -38.90 1.25
N LEU A 261 -3.05 -38.30 1.56
CA LEU A 261 -4.24 -39.02 2.01
C LEU A 261 -5.13 -39.47 0.86
N ILE A 262 -5.39 -38.62 -0.13
CA ILE A 262 -6.35 -38.92 -1.20
C ILE A 262 -5.68 -39.75 -2.29
N LEU A 263 -4.61 -39.24 -2.90
CA LEU A 263 -3.97 -39.90 -4.05
C LEU A 263 -3.26 -41.20 -3.63
N ILE A 264 -2.32 -41.14 -2.67
CA ILE A 264 -1.59 -42.33 -2.22
C ILE A 264 -2.49 -43.29 -1.44
N GLY A 265 -3.47 -42.80 -0.67
CA GLY A 265 -4.46 -43.65 0.02
C GLY A 265 -5.28 -44.49 -0.95
N THR A 266 -5.89 -43.84 -1.95
CA THR A 266 -6.70 -44.52 -2.99
C THR A 266 -5.88 -45.56 -3.76
N LEU A 267 -4.65 -45.21 -4.18
CA LEU A 267 -3.80 -46.11 -4.95
C LEU A 267 -3.45 -47.39 -4.16
N ASN A 268 -3.27 -47.30 -2.83
CA ASN A 268 -3.05 -48.47 -1.98
C ASN A 268 -4.31 -49.34 -1.83
N GLN A 269 -5.52 -48.75 -1.80
CA GLN A 269 -6.78 -49.51 -1.78
C GLN A 269 -6.99 -50.30 -3.08
N ILE A 270 -6.76 -49.65 -4.24
CA ILE A 270 -6.80 -50.31 -5.56
C ILE A 270 -5.78 -51.46 -5.61
N ALA A 271 -4.55 -51.24 -5.11
CA ALA A 271 -3.51 -52.28 -5.07
C ALA A 271 -3.85 -53.47 -4.14
N ALA A 272 -4.68 -53.25 -3.12
CA ALA A 272 -5.20 -54.31 -2.25
C ALA A 272 -6.43 -55.05 -2.82
N GLY A 273 -6.96 -54.60 -3.97
CA GLY A 273 -8.20 -55.12 -4.56
C GLY A 273 -9.47 -54.55 -3.93
N ASP A 274 -9.37 -53.59 -3.00
CA ASP A 274 -10.52 -52.88 -2.45
C ASP A 274 -10.95 -51.77 -3.41
N LEU A 275 -11.93 -52.12 -4.26
CA LEU A 275 -12.56 -51.22 -5.23
C LEU A 275 -13.81 -50.53 -4.65
N SER A 276 -14.02 -50.53 -3.32
CA SER A 276 -15.23 -49.98 -2.70
C SER A 276 -15.15 -48.49 -2.34
N ALA A 277 -13.94 -47.91 -2.32
CA ALA A 277 -13.67 -46.56 -1.83
C ALA A 277 -14.49 -45.45 -2.55
N GLU A 278 -15.15 -44.60 -1.75
CA GLU A 278 -16.00 -43.49 -2.22
C GLU A 278 -15.20 -42.18 -2.26
N ILE A 279 -14.62 -41.86 -3.43
CA ILE A 279 -13.78 -40.67 -3.61
C ILE A 279 -14.66 -39.45 -3.92
N SER A 280 -14.62 -38.43 -3.07
CA SER A 280 -15.26 -37.13 -3.31
C SER A 280 -14.29 -36.15 -3.98
N SER A 281 -14.82 -35.29 -4.86
CA SER A 281 -14.03 -34.28 -5.56
C SER A 281 -14.05 -32.95 -4.82
N GLN A 282 -12.91 -32.27 -4.71
CA GLN A 282 -12.79 -31.03 -3.93
C GLN A 282 -13.14 -29.74 -4.69
N GLY A 283 -13.48 -29.81 -5.99
CA GLY A 283 -13.97 -28.64 -6.72
C GLY A 283 -14.05 -28.82 -8.23
N SER A 284 -14.58 -27.82 -8.93
CA SER A 284 -14.81 -27.83 -10.39
C SER A 284 -13.54 -27.79 -11.27
N ARG A 285 -12.35 -27.89 -10.67
CA ARG A 285 -11.04 -27.98 -11.33
C ARG A 285 -10.16 -29.12 -10.78
N ASP A 286 -10.78 -30.11 -10.13
CA ASP A 286 -10.09 -31.30 -9.63
C ASP A 286 -9.93 -32.33 -10.76
N GLU A 287 -8.71 -32.42 -11.29
CA GLU A 287 -8.33 -33.34 -12.36
C GLU A 287 -7.90 -34.74 -11.86
N ILE A 288 -7.65 -34.89 -10.54
CA ILE A 288 -7.10 -36.12 -9.96
C ILE A 288 -8.23 -37.12 -9.65
N THR A 289 -9.30 -36.67 -9.00
CA THR A 289 -10.43 -37.53 -8.61
C THR A 289 -11.11 -38.23 -9.80
N PRO A 290 -11.38 -37.57 -10.94
CA PRO A 290 -12.02 -38.23 -12.10
C PRO A 290 -11.16 -39.36 -12.69
N ALA A 291 -9.84 -39.18 -12.78
CA ALA A 291 -8.93 -40.18 -13.33
C ALA A 291 -8.86 -41.45 -12.45
N LEU A 292 -8.89 -41.30 -11.12
CA LEU A 292 -8.94 -42.42 -10.19
C LEU A 292 -10.27 -43.20 -10.30
N LYS A 293 -11.40 -42.52 -10.46
CA LYS A 293 -12.72 -43.16 -10.65
C LYS A 293 -12.78 -44.01 -11.91
N GLN A 294 -12.36 -43.46 -13.05
CA GLN A 294 -12.35 -44.19 -14.32
C GLN A 294 -11.50 -45.47 -14.24
N THR A 295 -10.41 -45.44 -13.47
CA THR A 295 -9.55 -46.60 -13.23
C THR A 295 -10.26 -47.70 -12.43
N ILE A 296 -11.00 -47.34 -11.38
CA ILE A 296 -11.74 -48.29 -10.53
C ILE A 296 -12.87 -48.98 -11.31
N GLU A 297 -13.63 -48.24 -12.12
CA GLU A 297 -14.79 -48.80 -12.87
C GLU A 297 -14.37 -49.86 -13.89
N ASN A 298 -13.29 -49.62 -14.65
CA ASN A 298 -12.79 -50.57 -15.65
C ASN A 298 -12.46 -51.94 -15.04
N ILE A 299 -11.91 -51.99 -13.82
CA ILE A 299 -11.56 -53.24 -13.13
C ILE A 299 -12.84 -53.97 -12.65
N ARG A 300 -13.84 -53.24 -12.13
CA ARG A 300 -15.14 -53.81 -11.71
C ARG A 300 -15.86 -54.52 -12.87
N HIS A 301 -15.81 -53.95 -14.07
CA HIS A 301 -16.46 -54.54 -15.26
C HIS A 301 -15.85 -55.90 -15.67
N LEU A 302 -14.52 -56.05 -15.60
CA LEU A 302 -13.86 -57.32 -15.94
C LEU A 302 -14.28 -58.47 -15.00
N ILE A 303 -14.29 -58.20 -13.69
CA ILE A 303 -14.69 -59.15 -12.65
C ILE A 303 -16.13 -59.63 -12.88
N THR A 304 -17.01 -58.74 -13.37
CA THR A 304 -18.42 -59.04 -13.62
C THR A 304 -18.58 -60.03 -14.79
N GLU A 305 -17.89 -59.82 -15.91
CA GLU A 305 -18.02 -60.69 -17.10
C GLU A 305 -17.43 -62.10 -16.88
N ALA A 306 -16.31 -62.19 -16.15
CA ALA A 306 -15.71 -63.50 -15.80
C ALA A 306 -16.68 -64.40 -15.02
N ASN A 307 -17.42 -63.83 -14.06
CA ASN A 307 -18.42 -64.57 -13.27
C ASN A 307 -19.61 -65.04 -14.14
N ARG A 308 -20.04 -64.24 -15.12
CA ARG A 308 -21.17 -64.58 -16.02
C ARG A 308 -20.90 -65.84 -16.83
N LEU A 309 -19.68 -66.00 -17.34
CA LEU A 309 -19.30 -67.15 -18.17
C LEU A 309 -19.17 -68.44 -17.37
N SER A 310 -18.61 -68.34 -16.16
CA SER A 310 -18.54 -69.46 -15.21
C SER A 310 -19.93 -70.04 -14.93
N ALA A 311 -20.91 -69.18 -14.63
CA ALA A 311 -22.29 -69.61 -14.38
C ALA A 311 -22.94 -70.28 -15.60
N ALA A 312 -22.76 -69.75 -16.82
CA ALA A 312 -23.39 -70.29 -18.02
C ALA A 312 -22.85 -71.68 -18.44
N ALA A 313 -21.59 -71.98 -18.14
CA ALA A 313 -20.99 -73.29 -18.36
C ALA A 313 -21.52 -74.34 -17.37
N ILE A 314 -21.74 -73.96 -16.11
CA ILE A 314 -22.34 -74.83 -15.07
C ILE A 314 -23.79 -75.20 -15.44
N ASP A 315 -24.54 -74.26 -16.04
CA ASP A 315 -25.94 -74.43 -16.43
C ASP A 315 -26.16 -75.24 -17.72
N GLY A 316 -25.12 -75.89 -18.25
CA GLY A 316 -25.17 -76.72 -19.46
C GLY A 316 -25.33 -75.94 -20.79
N ARG A 317 -25.35 -74.61 -20.75
CA ARG A 317 -25.60 -73.75 -21.92
C ARG A 317 -24.31 -73.47 -22.69
N LEU A 318 -23.69 -74.53 -23.21
CA LEU A 318 -22.36 -74.52 -23.84
C LEU A 318 -22.24 -73.65 -25.11
N ASN A 319 -23.34 -73.10 -25.63
CA ASN A 319 -23.35 -72.08 -26.70
C ASN A 319 -23.07 -70.65 -26.19
N THR A 320 -22.95 -70.42 -24.88
CA THR A 320 -22.75 -69.07 -24.32
C THR A 320 -21.31 -68.59 -24.51
N ARG A 321 -21.12 -67.33 -24.92
CA ARG A 321 -19.81 -66.72 -25.20
C ARG A 321 -19.62 -65.38 -24.47
N GLY A 322 -18.37 -64.97 -24.29
CA GLY A 322 -17.90 -63.75 -23.63
C GLY A 322 -17.80 -62.55 -24.55
N ALA A 323 -18.23 -61.38 -24.06
CA ALA A 323 -18.31 -60.12 -24.78
C ALA A 323 -16.95 -59.38 -24.80
N ALA A 324 -15.93 -60.02 -25.37
CA ALA A 324 -14.55 -59.49 -25.43
C ALA A 324 -14.44 -58.08 -26.04
N ASN A 325 -15.40 -57.68 -26.88
CA ASN A 325 -15.43 -56.36 -27.51
C ASN A 325 -15.77 -55.19 -26.56
N HIS A 326 -16.24 -55.44 -25.33
CA HIS A 326 -16.48 -54.39 -24.33
C HIS A 326 -15.20 -53.96 -23.57
N PHE A 327 -14.06 -54.60 -23.84
CA PHE A 327 -12.78 -54.35 -23.18
C PHE A 327 -11.71 -53.89 -24.17
N GLN A 328 -10.71 -53.15 -23.68
CA GLN A 328 -9.57 -52.67 -24.47
C GLN A 328 -8.24 -53.09 -23.81
N GLY A 329 -7.17 -53.18 -24.61
CA GLY A 329 -5.88 -53.71 -24.16
C GLY A 329 -5.98 -55.16 -23.67
N GLY A 330 -5.10 -55.55 -22.75
CA GLY A 330 -5.01 -56.92 -22.22
C GLY A 330 -6.29 -57.45 -21.56
N PHE A 331 -7.22 -56.58 -21.16
CA PHE A 331 -8.54 -56.99 -20.66
C PHE A 331 -9.41 -57.69 -21.74
N LYS A 332 -9.18 -57.40 -23.02
CA LYS A 332 -9.88 -58.06 -24.14
C LYS A 332 -9.40 -59.48 -24.38
N GLU A 333 -8.09 -59.70 -24.30
CA GLU A 333 -7.42 -60.97 -24.63
C GLU A 333 -7.87 -62.09 -23.68
N ILE A 334 -8.04 -61.76 -22.40
CA ILE A 334 -8.53 -62.68 -21.35
C ILE A 334 -9.91 -63.25 -21.69
N VAL A 335 -10.84 -62.43 -22.20
CA VAL A 335 -12.22 -62.86 -22.48
C VAL A 335 -12.31 -63.70 -23.74
N GLN A 336 -11.43 -63.49 -24.73
CA GLN A 336 -11.45 -64.27 -25.98
C GLN A 336 -11.04 -65.73 -25.74
N GLY A 337 -9.97 -66.00 -24.98
CA GLY A 337 -9.46 -67.36 -24.78
C GLY A 337 -10.44 -68.34 -24.10
N VAL A 338 -11.45 -67.81 -23.40
CA VAL A 338 -12.54 -68.62 -22.79
C VAL A 338 -13.54 -69.13 -23.85
N ASN A 339 -13.73 -68.39 -24.95
CA ASN A 339 -14.70 -68.74 -25.99
C ASN A 339 -14.28 -69.97 -26.79
N ASP A 340 -13.06 -69.96 -27.30
CA ASP A 340 -12.54 -70.92 -28.27
C ASP A 340 -12.52 -72.37 -27.73
N THR A 341 -12.56 -72.54 -26.40
CA THR A 341 -12.60 -73.84 -25.71
C THR A 341 -13.97 -74.52 -25.81
N LEU A 342 -15.06 -73.77 -25.97
CA LEU A 342 -16.44 -74.30 -25.90
C LEU A 342 -16.97 -74.87 -27.23
N ASP A 343 -16.37 -74.53 -28.37
CA ASP A 343 -16.86 -74.95 -29.69
C ASP A 343 -16.56 -76.42 -30.04
N ALA A 344 -15.59 -77.06 -29.35
CA ALA A 344 -15.06 -78.38 -29.71
C ALA A 344 -15.99 -79.58 -29.38
N VAL A 345 -17.14 -79.38 -28.72
CA VAL A 345 -17.89 -80.45 -28.03
C VAL A 345 -19.24 -80.81 -28.68
N ILE A 346 -19.80 -79.94 -29.53
CA ILE A 346 -21.25 -79.94 -29.84
C ILE A 346 -21.66 -80.93 -30.97
N THR A 347 -20.83 -81.10 -32.00
CA THR A 347 -21.23 -81.69 -33.29
C THR A 347 -21.81 -83.13 -33.27
N PRO A 348 -21.26 -84.11 -32.52
CA PRO A 348 -21.64 -85.53 -32.72
C PRO A 348 -23.08 -85.91 -32.32
N LEU A 349 -23.77 -85.08 -31.52
CA LEU A 349 -25.09 -85.40 -30.96
C LEU A 349 -26.25 -85.37 -31.98
N HIS A 350 -26.08 -84.72 -33.14
CA HIS A 350 -27.19 -84.39 -34.03
C HIS A 350 -27.69 -85.56 -34.91
N VAL A 351 -26.82 -86.50 -35.28
CA VAL A 351 -27.09 -87.49 -36.35
C VAL A 351 -28.06 -88.61 -35.91
N ALA A 352 -28.24 -88.83 -34.61
CA ALA A 352 -29.07 -89.91 -34.07
C ALA A 352 -30.59 -89.77 -34.37
N ALA A 353 -31.07 -88.57 -34.71
CA ALA A 353 -32.51 -88.28 -34.81
C ALA A 353 -33.15 -88.66 -36.16
N ASP A 354 -32.39 -88.57 -37.26
CA ASP A 354 -32.90 -88.57 -38.64
C ASP A 354 -33.65 -89.86 -39.03
N TYR A 355 -33.02 -91.02 -38.82
CA TYR A 355 -33.50 -92.29 -39.39
C TYR A 355 -34.85 -92.78 -38.85
N ILE A 356 -35.28 -92.33 -37.68
CA ILE A 356 -36.58 -92.70 -37.08
C ILE A 356 -37.74 -92.16 -37.93
N GLN A 357 -37.54 -91.02 -38.61
CA GLN A 357 -38.58 -90.33 -39.36
C GLN A 357 -39.03 -91.08 -40.63
N ARG A 358 -38.16 -91.93 -41.21
CA ARG A 358 -38.36 -92.52 -42.55
C ARG A 358 -39.44 -93.61 -42.60
N ILE A 359 -39.73 -94.28 -41.49
CA ILE A 359 -40.73 -95.36 -41.42
C ILE A 359 -42.16 -94.78 -41.38
N GLY A 360 -42.32 -93.51 -41.01
CA GLY A 360 -43.63 -92.85 -40.91
C GLY A 360 -44.28 -92.49 -42.25
N ASN A 361 -43.54 -92.56 -43.37
CA ASN A 361 -43.99 -92.04 -44.67
C ASN A 361 -44.99 -92.95 -45.42
N GLY A 362 -45.40 -94.09 -44.84
CA GLY A 362 -46.10 -95.16 -45.56
C GLY A 362 -45.21 -95.97 -46.51
N GLU A 363 -43.98 -95.48 -46.75
CA GLU A 363 -42.87 -96.24 -47.33
C GLU A 363 -42.27 -97.22 -46.31
N ILE A 364 -41.55 -98.22 -46.82
CA ILE A 364 -40.96 -99.31 -46.03
C ILE A 364 -39.41 -99.27 -46.22
N PRO A 365 -38.63 -98.65 -45.30
CA PRO A 365 -37.30 -98.10 -45.61
C PRO A 365 -36.06 -98.96 -45.23
N PRO A 366 -34.82 -98.56 -45.65
CA PRO A 366 -33.55 -99.30 -45.42
C PRO A 366 -32.71 -98.86 -44.18
N LYS A 367 -31.51 -99.44 -44.02
CA LYS A 367 -30.70 -99.58 -42.77
C LYS A 367 -29.42 -98.70 -42.71
N ILE A 368 -28.87 -98.44 -41.51
CA ILE A 368 -27.84 -97.40 -41.16
C ILE A 368 -26.35 -97.89 -41.18
N SER A 369 -25.35 -97.02 -41.45
CA SER A 369 -23.92 -97.40 -41.62
C SER A 369 -22.76 -96.67 -40.88
N ASP A 370 -22.79 -95.37 -40.56
CA ASP A 370 -21.58 -94.51 -40.28
C ASP A 370 -20.65 -94.83 -39.08
N THR A 371 -19.49 -94.14 -39.00
CA THR A 371 -18.37 -94.38 -38.06
C THR A 371 -18.16 -93.23 -37.06
N TYR A 372 -18.02 -93.56 -35.77
CA TYR A 372 -17.74 -92.60 -34.69
C TYR A 372 -16.71 -93.14 -33.67
N HIS A 373 -16.17 -92.26 -32.82
CA HIS A 373 -15.27 -92.61 -31.71
C HIS A 373 -15.97 -92.41 -30.35
N GLY A 374 -15.60 -93.23 -29.36
CA GLY A 374 -16.27 -93.24 -28.06
C GLY A 374 -17.72 -93.72 -28.15
N ASP A 375 -18.57 -93.23 -27.24
CA ASP A 375 -19.92 -93.76 -26.99
C ASP A 375 -20.90 -93.62 -28.17
N PHE A 376 -20.65 -92.66 -29.06
CA PHE A 376 -21.51 -92.32 -30.20
C PHE A 376 -21.73 -93.45 -31.22
N ASN A 377 -20.88 -94.48 -31.26
CA ASN A 377 -21.02 -95.62 -32.17
C ASN A 377 -22.21 -96.56 -31.81
N THR A 378 -22.73 -96.51 -30.58
CA THR A 378 -23.69 -97.51 -30.05
C THR A 378 -25.11 -97.36 -30.63
N ILE A 379 -25.54 -96.14 -30.95
CA ILE A 379 -26.94 -95.80 -31.24
C ILE A 379 -27.46 -96.42 -32.56
N LYS A 380 -26.54 -96.71 -33.49
CA LYS A 380 -26.82 -97.08 -34.89
C LYS A 380 -27.72 -98.32 -35.11
N ASN A 381 -27.71 -99.29 -34.20
CA ASN A 381 -28.14 -100.65 -34.53
C ASN A 381 -29.66 -100.90 -34.50
N ASN A 382 -30.44 -100.09 -33.77
CA ASN A 382 -31.80 -100.47 -33.34
C ASN A 382 -32.92 -100.26 -34.37
N ILE A 383 -32.76 -99.37 -35.35
CA ILE A 383 -33.86 -98.87 -36.21
C ILE A 383 -34.32 -99.89 -37.29
N ASN A 384 -33.63 -101.02 -37.39
CA ASN A 384 -33.57 -101.85 -38.59
C ASN A 384 -34.67 -102.93 -38.72
N ALA A 385 -35.85 -102.79 -38.12
CA ALA A 385 -36.78 -103.91 -37.85
C ALA A 385 -38.30 -103.61 -37.90
N CYS A 386 -38.78 -102.61 -38.65
CA CYS A 386 -40.17 -102.12 -38.59
C CYS A 386 -40.82 -102.01 -39.99
N ILE A 387 -40.96 -103.13 -40.70
CA ILE A 387 -40.96 -103.17 -42.18
C ILE A 387 -42.07 -104.11 -42.76
N ASP A 388 -43.06 -104.52 -41.95
CA ASP A 388 -43.65 -105.87 -42.07
C ASP A 388 -45.21 -106.03 -42.06
N GLY A 389 -46.07 -105.00 -42.26
CA GLY A 389 -47.56 -105.17 -42.18
C GLY A 389 -48.43 -104.16 -42.99
N LEU A 390 -49.54 -104.63 -43.60
CA LEU A 390 -50.24 -103.89 -44.70
C LEU A 390 -51.60 -104.54 -45.14
N GLY A 391 -52.86 -104.05 -44.92
CA GLY A 391 -54.06 -104.72 -45.52
C GLY A 391 -55.53 -104.28 -45.24
N ALA A 392 -56.40 -104.27 -46.28
CA ALA A 392 -57.88 -104.05 -46.32
C ALA A 392 -58.73 -104.72 -47.49
N LEU A 393 -58.27 -104.76 -48.76
CA LEU A 393 -58.83 -105.30 -50.06
C LEU A 393 -60.35 -105.54 -50.25
N GLU A 394 -60.88 -106.60 -49.64
CA GLU A 394 -61.97 -107.41 -50.23
C GLU A 394 -63.34 -106.72 -50.14
N GLU A 395 -63.52 -106.00 -49.05
CA GLU A 395 -64.77 -105.43 -48.59
C GLU A 395 -65.22 -104.22 -49.43
N GLY A 396 -64.34 -103.71 -50.31
CA GLY A 396 -64.55 -102.52 -51.13
C GLY A 396 -65.89 -102.41 -51.86
N ASN A 397 -66.39 -103.48 -52.48
CA ASN A 397 -67.37 -103.34 -53.58
C ASN A 397 -68.73 -102.70 -53.22
N GLN A 398 -69.13 -102.68 -51.94
CA GLN A 398 -70.47 -102.20 -51.54
C GLN A 398 -70.62 -100.67 -51.59
N ILE A 399 -69.55 -99.90 -51.33
CA ILE A 399 -69.65 -98.45 -51.12
C ILE A 399 -69.79 -97.65 -52.43
N LEU A 400 -69.41 -98.22 -53.59
CA LEU A 400 -69.61 -97.59 -54.91
C LEU A 400 -71.08 -97.27 -55.22
N ALA A 401 -72.04 -97.99 -54.63
CA ALA A 401 -73.46 -97.82 -54.97
C ALA A 401 -74.06 -96.49 -54.48
N ARG A 402 -73.67 -96.00 -53.29
CA ARG A 402 -74.23 -94.77 -52.68
C ARG A 402 -73.74 -93.50 -53.36
N ILE A 403 -72.46 -93.49 -53.73
CA ILE A 403 -71.76 -92.41 -54.43
C ILE A 403 -72.56 -91.88 -55.64
N SER A 404 -73.29 -92.76 -56.33
CA SER A 404 -74.05 -92.44 -57.55
C SER A 404 -75.18 -91.41 -57.39
N VAL A 405 -75.64 -91.10 -56.17
CA VAL A 405 -76.68 -90.09 -55.89
C VAL A 405 -76.18 -88.92 -55.03
N ASN A 406 -74.86 -88.75 -54.91
CA ASN A 406 -74.21 -87.81 -53.99
C ASN A 406 -74.48 -88.07 -52.49
N ASP A 407 -74.85 -89.30 -52.12
CA ASP A 407 -74.82 -89.77 -50.73
C ASP A 407 -73.45 -90.41 -50.45
N PHE A 408 -72.64 -89.73 -49.62
CA PHE A 408 -71.29 -90.17 -49.29
C PHE A 408 -71.16 -90.76 -47.88
N SER A 409 -72.27 -91.12 -47.24
CA SER A 409 -72.34 -91.35 -45.78
C SER A 409 -71.77 -92.67 -45.22
N GLN A 410 -71.19 -93.58 -46.01
CA GLN A 410 -70.74 -94.90 -45.54
C GLN A 410 -69.40 -95.36 -46.12
N THR A 411 -68.69 -96.23 -45.39
CA THR A 411 -67.31 -96.69 -45.67
C THR A 411 -67.09 -98.17 -45.31
N ILE A 412 -65.91 -98.67 -45.69
CA ILE A 412 -65.35 -100.02 -45.54
C ILE A 412 -64.42 -100.10 -44.30
N VAL A 413 -64.34 -101.25 -43.60
CA VAL A 413 -64.05 -101.30 -42.14
C VAL A 413 -63.00 -102.35 -41.66
N GLY A 414 -62.58 -103.33 -42.47
CA GLY A 414 -61.82 -104.53 -42.04
C GLY A 414 -60.30 -104.55 -42.32
N ASN A 415 -59.57 -105.37 -41.54
CA ASN A 415 -58.09 -105.49 -41.56
C ASN A 415 -57.60 -106.82 -42.15
N TYR A 416 -56.61 -106.75 -43.06
CA TYR A 416 -56.06 -107.88 -43.84
C TYR A 416 -54.51 -107.80 -43.85
N CYS A 417 -53.80 -108.58 -44.69
CA CYS A 417 -52.33 -108.45 -44.89
C CYS A 417 -51.85 -108.77 -46.33
N GLY A 418 -50.88 -108.01 -46.85
CA GLY A 418 -50.37 -108.06 -48.23
C GLY A 418 -51.05 -107.05 -49.18
N ILE A 419 -50.86 -107.17 -50.51
CA ILE A 419 -51.55 -106.36 -51.56
C ILE A 419 -53.08 -106.31 -51.39
N PHE A 420 -53.56 -107.28 -50.63
CA PHE A 420 -54.75 -107.28 -49.80
C PHE A 420 -55.01 -105.99 -48.98
N ALA A 421 -54.21 -104.90 -49.11
CA ALA A 421 -54.49 -103.45 -49.21
C ALA A 421 -55.76 -102.98 -49.95
N GLU A 422 -55.72 -103.00 -51.28
CA GLU A 422 -55.83 -101.71 -51.97
C GLU A 422 -57.22 -101.36 -52.52
N ILE A 423 -58.19 -102.29 -52.57
CA ILE A 423 -59.53 -102.07 -53.17
C ILE A 423 -60.55 -101.56 -52.15
N SER A 424 -60.52 -102.07 -50.91
CA SER A 424 -61.22 -101.46 -49.77
C SER A 424 -60.83 -100.00 -49.63
N ASP A 425 -59.52 -99.74 -49.65
CA ASP A 425 -59.02 -98.37 -49.61
C ASP A 425 -59.33 -97.61 -50.91
N SER A 426 -59.31 -98.23 -52.10
CA SER A 426 -59.69 -97.56 -53.36
C SER A 426 -61.15 -97.13 -53.40
N ILE A 427 -62.08 -97.92 -52.87
CA ILE A 427 -63.51 -97.58 -52.92
C ILE A 427 -63.87 -96.62 -51.77
N ASN A 428 -63.27 -96.77 -50.58
CA ASN A 428 -63.27 -95.71 -49.59
C ASN A 428 -62.70 -94.41 -50.17
N ARG A 429 -61.63 -94.46 -50.98
CA ARG A 429 -61.06 -93.30 -51.68
C ARG A 429 -62.01 -92.69 -52.69
N VAL A 430 -62.79 -93.44 -53.48
CA VAL A 430 -63.79 -92.82 -54.39
C VAL A 430 -64.82 -92.02 -53.58
N ASN A 431 -65.28 -92.55 -52.45
CA ASN A 431 -66.25 -91.89 -51.59
C ASN A 431 -65.66 -90.68 -50.85
N SER A 432 -64.57 -90.91 -50.10
CA SER A 432 -63.81 -89.91 -49.34
C SER A 432 -63.30 -88.78 -50.22
N LYS A 433 -62.88 -89.04 -51.47
CA LYS A 433 -62.47 -87.97 -52.39
C LYS A 433 -63.60 -86.99 -52.68
N LEU A 434 -64.86 -87.44 -52.80
CA LEU A 434 -66.00 -86.57 -53.09
C LEU A 434 -66.46 -85.79 -51.86
N VAL A 435 -66.37 -86.38 -50.66
CA VAL A 435 -66.50 -85.64 -49.38
C VAL A 435 -65.44 -84.55 -49.28
N HIS A 436 -64.17 -84.92 -49.46
CA HIS A 436 -63.04 -83.99 -49.36
C HIS A 436 -63.12 -82.87 -50.41
N ILE A 437 -63.64 -83.11 -51.62
CA ILE A 437 -63.93 -82.06 -52.61
C ILE A 437 -64.95 -81.04 -52.08
N MET A 438 -65.98 -81.47 -51.34
CA MET A 438 -66.90 -80.54 -50.68
C MET A 438 -66.22 -79.78 -49.54
N ASP A 439 -65.42 -80.47 -48.72
CA ASP A 439 -64.68 -79.85 -47.60
C ASP A 439 -63.73 -78.75 -48.10
N ILE A 440 -62.94 -79.04 -49.14
CA ILE A 440 -62.07 -78.09 -49.84
C ILE A 440 -62.84 -76.82 -50.25
N ILE A 441 -64.00 -77.00 -50.90
CA ILE A 441 -64.80 -75.86 -51.38
C ILE A 441 -65.34 -75.01 -50.21
N ASN A 442 -65.68 -75.65 -49.09
CA ASN A 442 -66.06 -74.95 -47.86
C ASN A 442 -64.87 -74.23 -47.20
N ASN A 443 -63.69 -74.83 -47.16
CA ASN A 443 -62.48 -74.24 -46.58
C ASN A 443 -62.10 -72.95 -47.33
N ILE A 444 -62.05 -73.01 -48.66
CA ILE A 444 -61.77 -71.85 -49.53
C ILE A 444 -62.79 -70.72 -49.29
N ALA A 445 -64.08 -71.06 -49.17
CA ALA A 445 -65.14 -70.09 -48.91
C ALA A 445 -65.02 -69.40 -47.54
N ASN A 446 -64.40 -70.07 -46.56
CA ASN A 446 -64.09 -69.51 -45.24
C ASN A 446 -62.72 -68.81 -45.17
N GLY A 447 -61.95 -68.79 -46.26
CA GLY A 447 -60.61 -68.19 -46.31
C GLY A 447 -59.47 -69.13 -45.91
N ASP A 448 -59.74 -70.40 -45.61
CA ASP A 448 -58.71 -71.42 -45.39
C ASP A 448 -58.24 -71.98 -46.74
N MET A 449 -56.93 -71.96 -46.94
CA MET A 449 -56.26 -72.35 -48.18
C MET A 449 -55.25 -73.49 -47.96
N SER A 450 -55.25 -74.11 -46.77
CA SER A 450 -54.33 -75.19 -46.37
C SER A 450 -54.41 -76.43 -47.25
N ASP A 451 -55.57 -76.69 -47.86
CA ASP A 451 -55.75 -77.75 -48.86
C ASP A 451 -54.87 -77.58 -50.11
N LEU A 452 -54.28 -76.40 -50.37
CA LEU A 452 -53.49 -76.16 -51.57
C LEU A 452 -52.29 -77.08 -51.71
N GLU A 453 -51.55 -77.32 -50.63
CA GLU A 453 -50.35 -78.17 -50.70
C GLU A 453 -50.73 -79.63 -50.94
N ASN A 454 -51.79 -80.10 -50.27
CA ASN A 454 -52.40 -81.42 -50.50
C ASN A 454 -52.91 -81.58 -51.95
N LEU A 455 -53.49 -80.54 -52.54
CA LEU A 455 -54.02 -80.56 -53.90
C LEU A 455 -52.92 -80.46 -54.96
N ASN A 456 -51.91 -79.61 -54.75
CA ASN A 456 -50.71 -79.52 -55.61
C ASN A 456 -49.99 -80.87 -55.67
N THR A 457 -49.70 -81.46 -54.50
CA THR A 457 -48.99 -82.74 -54.39
C THR A 457 -49.82 -83.91 -54.92
N THR A 458 -51.16 -83.87 -54.83
CA THR A 458 -51.99 -84.89 -55.50
C THR A 458 -52.01 -84.73 -57.02
N GLY A 459 -51.99 -83.50 -57.53
CA GLY A 459 -51.96 -83.19 -58.96
C GLY A 459 -53.15 -83.75 -59.76
N LYS A 460 -52.99 -83.88 -61.08
CA LYS A 460 -53.95 -84.57 -61.95
C LYS A 460 -54.06 -86.05 -61.55
N ARG A 461 -55.24 -86.47 -61.07
CA ARG A 461 -55.55 -87.87 -60.71
C ARG A 461 -55.81 -88.76 -61.94
N SER A 462 -55.79 -88.18 -63.14
CA SER A 462 -55.92 -88.81 -64.47
C SER A 462 -55.54 -87.78 -65.54
N ASP A 463 -55.13 -88.19 -66.75
CA ASP A 463 -54.92 -87.27 -67.88
C ASP A 463 -56.17 -86.38 -68.14
N ASN A 464 -57.36 -86.97 -67.95
CA ASN A 464 -58.66 -86.31 -68.09
C ASN A 464 -59.13 -85.55 -66.83
N ASP A 465 -58.37 -85.55 -65.73
CA ASP A 465 -58.73 -84.82 -64.52
C ASP A 465 -58.65 -83.30 -64.78
N GLN A 466 -59.82 -82.66 -64.78
CA GLN A 466 -60.00 -81.20 -64.86
C GLN A 466 -60.23 -80.60 -63.47
N LEU A 467 -60.57 -81.43 -62.46
CA LEU A 467 -61.11 -80.97 -61.19
C LEU A 467 -59.99 -80.53 -60.24
N ILE A 468 -59.00 -81.39 -60.00
CA ILE A 468 -57.86 -81.03 -59.13
C ILE A 468 -57.07 -79.85 -59.72
N PRO A 469 -56.73 -79.80 -61.03
CA PRO A 469 -56.08 -78.62 -61.60
C PRO A 469 -56.88 -77.32 -61.48
N SER A 470 -58.21 -77.38 -61.55
CA SER A 470 -59.07 -76.19 -61.38
C SER A 470 -59.10 -75.72 -59.93
N LEU A 471 -59.21 -76.64 -58.96
CA LEU A 471 -59.14 -76.31 -57.53
C LEU A 471 -57.74 -75.80 -57.16
N VAL A 472 -56.67 -76.47 -57.62
CA VAL A 472 -55.28 -76.01 -57.50
C VAL A 472 -55.13 -74.59 -58.04
N GLY A 473 -55.51 -74.35 -59.30
CA GLY A 473 -55.38 -73.03 -59.93
C GLY A 473 -56.18 -71.94 -59.20
N MET A 474 -57.37 -72.27 -58.68
CA MET A 474 -58.17 -71.35 -57.88
C MET A 474 -57.45 -70.95 -56.58
N ILE A 475 -56.96 -71.93 -55.81
CA ILE A 475 -56.31 -71.65 -54.52
C ILE A 475 -54.91 -71.04 -54.71
N GLN A 476 -54.12 -71.51 -55.70
CA GLN A 476 -52.78 -70.97 -56.00
C GLN A 476 -52.81 -69.46 -56.20
N ASN A 477 -53.74 -68.96 -57.03
CA ASN A 477 -53.85 -67.53 -57.32
C ASN A 477 -54.21 -66.71 -56.07
N ILE A 478 -55.07 -67.23 -55.19
CA ILE A 478 -55.42 -66.59 -53.92
C ILE A 478 -54.22 -66.57 -52.97
N VAL A 479 -53.54 -67.69 -52.76
CA VAL A 479 -52.37 -67.80 -51.86
C VAL A 479 -51.22 -66.93 -52.36
N MET A 480 -50.91 -66.94 -53.66
CA MET A 480 -49.86 -66.07 -54.22
C MET A 480 -50.19 -64.58 -54.03
N LEU A 481 -51.47 -64.18 -54.14
CA LEU A 481 -51.87 -62.78 -53.94
C LEU A 481 -51.74 -62.37 -52.46
N VAL A 482 -52.14 -63.24 -51.52
CA VAL A 482 -51.96 -63.01 -50.09
C VAL A 482 -50.47 -62.89 -49.73
N VAL A 483 -49.62 -63.77 -50.27
CA VAL A 483 -48.17 -63.73 -50.01
C VAL A 483 -47.50 -62.48 -50.62
N GLU A 484 -47.84 -62.09 -51.85
CA GLU A 484 -47.28 -60.88 -52.48
C GLU A 484 -47.72 -59.61 -51.73
N THR A 485 -49.01 -59.48 -51.37
CA THR A 485 -49.52 -58.32 -50.61
C THR A 485 -49.00 -58.24 -49.17
N GLN A 486 -48.85 -59.38 -48.47
CA GLN A 486 -48.17 -59.42 -47.17
C GLN A 486 -46.69 -59.01 -47.29
N THR A 487 -46.01 -59.48 -48.34
CA THR A 487 -44.60 -59.16 -48.60
C THR A 487 -44.42 -57.66 -48.87
N MET A 488 -45.22 -57.07 -49.75
CA MET A 488 -45.23 -55.62 -50.00
C MET A 488 -45.52 -54.82 -48.73
N THR A 489 -46.53 -55.22 -47.95
CA THR A 489 -46.92 -54.53 -46.72
C THR A 489 -45.80 -54.57 -45.68
N ARG A 490 -45.15 -55.72 -45.49
CA ARG A 490 -44.01 -55.87 -44.56
C ARG A 490 -42.83 -54.99 -44.97
N ILE A 491 -42.44 -55.02 -46.24
CA ILE A 491 -41.30 -54.26 -46.77
C ILE A 491 -41.56 -52.74 -46.68
N ALA A 492 -42.79 -52.30 -46.97
CA ALA A 492 -43.19 -50.90 -46.80
C ALA A 492 -43.21 -50.44 -45.33
N VAL A 493 -43.60 -51.32 -44.38
CA VAL A 493 -43.52 -51.04 -42.93
C VAL A 493 -42.07 -51.02 -42.41
N GLU A 494 -41.18 -51.80 -43.03
CA GLU A 494 -39.73 -51.75 -42.79
C GLU A 494 -39.06 -50.51 -43.41
N GLY A 495 -39.80 -49.69 -44.17
CA GLY A 495 -39.37 -48.41 -44.72
C GLY A 495 -38.83 -48.46 -46.15
N ASP A 496 -38.69 -49.65 -46.75
CA ASP A 496 -38.44 -49.79 -48.18
C ASP A 496 -39.76 -49.64 -48.95
N LEU A 497 -39.99 -48.43 -49.45
CA LEU A 497 -41.14 -48.13 -50.28
C LEU A 497 -40.87 -48.42 -51.77
N ASP A 498 -39.63 -48.70 -52.18
CA ASP A 498 -39.25 -48.86 -53.59
C ASP A 498 -39.61 -50.24 -54.16
N HIS A 499 -39.94 -51.20 -53.30
CA HIS A 499 -40.46 -52.49 -53.71
C HIS A 499 -41.81 -52.38 -54.46
N ARG A 500 -41.96 -53.10 -55.57
CA ARG A 500 -43.21 -53.19 -56.35
C ARG A 500 -43.62 -54.64 -56.53
N GLY A 501 -44.90 -54.93 -56.31
CA GLY A 501 -45.46 -56.25 -56.60
C GLY A 501 -45.59 -56.46 -58.10
N ASN A 502 -45.36 -57.68 -58.57
CA ASN A 502 -45.39 -57.97 -60.01
C ASN A 502 -46.78 -58.43 -60.45
N ALA A 503 -47.62 -57.47 -60.85
CA ALA A 503 -48.97 -57.70 -61.34
C ALA A 503 -49.05 -58.74 -62.48
N SER A 504 -48.02 -58.85 -63.34
CA SER A 504 -48.01 -59.80 -64.46
C SER A 504 -47.96 -61.29 -64.05
N LYS A 505 -47.69 -61.60 -62.77
CA LYS A 505 -47.83 -62.94 -62.20
C LYS A 505 -49.29 -63.40 -62.07
N PHE A 506 -50.25 -62.47 -62.11
CA PHE A 506 -51.62 -62.69 -61.65
C PHE A 506 -52.65 -62.59 -62.80
N PRO A 507 -53.65 -63.48 -62.87
CA PRO A 507 -54.70 -63.40 -63.88
C PRO A 507 -55.88 -62.52 -63.43
N GLY A 508 -56.39 -61.69 -64.34
CA GLY A 508 -57.65 -60.95 -64.17
C GLY A 508 -57.65 -59.98 -62.98
N GLU A 509 -58.72 -59.98 -62.19
CA GLU A 509 -58.92 -59.06 -61.05
C GLU A 509 -57.76 -59.09 -60.03
N TYR A 510 -57.06 -60.21 -59.89
CA TYR A 510 -55.93 -60.34 -58.96
C TYR A 510 -54.73 -59.45 -59.32
N ALA A 511 -54.48 -59.21 -60.62
CA ALA A 511 -53.43 -58.28 -61.06
C ALA A 511 -53.74 -56.84 -60.63
N ARG A 512 -55.00 -56.43 -60.80
CA ARG A 512 -55.50 -55.08 -60.46
C ARG A 512 -55.37 -54.74 -58.97
N VAL A 513 -55.34 -55.74 -58.08
CA VAL A 513 -55.05 -55.53 -56.66
C VAL A 513 -53.59 -55.12 -56.46
N ILE A 514 -52.65 -55.81 -57.11
CA ILE A 514 -51.21 -55.49 -57.05
C ILE A 514 -50.91 -54.14 -57.73
N GLU A 515 -51.57 -53.82 -58.85
CA GLU A 515 -51.50 -52.50 -59.49
C GLU A 515 -51.93 -51.39 -58.52
N GLY A 516 -53.07 -51.54 -57.83
CA GLY A 516 -53.52 -50.56 -56.84
C GLY A 516 -52.59 -50.37 -55.64
N PHE A 517 -51.88 -51.42 -55.20
CA PHE A 517 -50.83 -51.30 -54.18
C PHE A 517 -49.59 -50.56 -54.71
N ASN A 518 -49.19 -50.83 -55.96
CA ASN A 518 -48.08 -50.12 -56.61
C ASN A 518 -48.39 -48.63 -56.78
N ASP A 519 -49.54 -48.28 -57.36
CA ASP A 519 -50.01 -46.89 -57.53
C ASP A 519 -50.03 -46.11 -56.20
N THR A 520 -50.39 -46.79 -55.10
CA THR A 520 -50.40 -46.20 -53.75
C THR A 520 -48.99 -45.92 -53.23
N LEU A 521 -48.00 -46.78 -53.51
CA LEU A 521 -46.60 -46.56 -53.15
C LEU A 521 -45.98 -45.44 -54.00
N ASP A 522 -46.23 -45.45 -55.31
CA ASP A 522 -45.76 -44.40 -56.23
C ASP A 522 -46.26 -43.00 -55.82
N ALA A 523 -47.52 -42.90 -55.36
CA ALA A 523 -48.10 -41.64 -54.88
C ALA A 523 -47.47 -41.10 -53.57
N VAL A 524 -46.83 -41.95 -52.75
CA VAL A 524 -46.27 -41.60 -51.43
C VAL A 524 -44.76 -41.33 -51.48
N ILE A 525 -44.02 -42.03 -52.33
CA ILE A 525 -42.55 -42.00 -52.36
C ILE A 525 -41.99 -40.63 -52.71
N ASP A 526 -42.41 -40.03 -53.82
CA ASP A 526 -41.80 -38.79 -54.31
C ASP A 526 -41.97 -37.61 -53.33
N PRO A 527 -43.14 -37.42 -52.67
CA PRO A 527 -43.25 -36.51 -51.53
C PRO A 527 -42.25 -36.80 -50.40
N VAL A 528 -42.10 -38.06 -49.99
CA VAL A 528 -41.26 -38.45 -48.85
C VAL A 528 -39.77 -38.28 -49.19
N ARG A 529 -39.35 -38.65 -50.40
CA ARG A 529 -38.00 -38.41 -50.93
C ARG A 529 -37.67 -36.94 -51.02
N ALA A 530 -38.55 -36.14 -51.61
CA ALA A 530 -38.34 -34.70 -51.74
C ALA A 530 -38.31 -34.00 -50.38
N ALA A 531 -39.13 -34.44 -49.42
CA ALA A 531 -39.06 -33.98 -48.04
C ALA A 531 -37.72 -34.35 -47.37
N SER A 532 -37.32 -35.62 -47.44
CA SER A 532 -36.07 -36.13 -46.87
C SER A 532 -34.83 -35.43 -47.44
N ALA A 533 -34.75 -35.26 -48.76
CA ALA A 533 -33.66 -34.54 -49.41
C ALA A 533 -33.58 -33.06 -49.01
N THR A 534 -34.73 -32.39 -48.87
CA THR A 534 -34.81 -31.00 -48.42
C THR A 534 -34.38 -30.86 -46.95
N LEU A 535 -34.85 -31.76 -46.08
CA LEU A 535 -34.44 -31.80 -44.67
C LEU A 535 -32.94 -32.13 -44.52
N ASN A 536 -32.39 -33.00 -45.36
CA ASN A 536 -30.97 -33.33 -45.35
C ASN A 536 -30.11 -32.10 -45.75
N GLN A 537 -30.54 -31.34 -46.75
CA GLN A 537 -29.91 -30.06 -47.11
C GLN A 537 -30.03 -29.01 -46.00
N LEU A 538 -31.20 -28.89 -45.36
CA LEU A 538 -31.41 -28.00 -44.21
C LEU A 538 -30.51 -28.39 -43.02
N ALA A 539 -30.34 -29.69 -42.75
CA ALA A 539 -29.43 -30.20 -41.72
C ALA A 539 -27.94 -29.98 -42.04
N GLN A 540 -27.57 -29.84 -43.33
CA GLN A 540 -26.26 -29.37 -43.78
C GLN A 540 -26.11 -27.83 -43.73
N GLY A 541 -27.12 -27.09 -43.25
CA GLY A 541 -27.11 -25.63 -43.16
C GLY A 541 -27.50 -24.90 -44.45
N ASN A 542 -27.93 -25.61 -45.50
CA ASN A 542 -28.33 -24.98 -46.76
C ASN A 542 -29.73 -24.35 -46.67
N LEU A 543 -29.79 -23.11 -46.19
CA LEU A 543 -31.04 -22.31 -46.09
C LEU A 543 -31.57 -21.79 -47.44
N ASN A 544 -30.95 -22.17 -48.57
CA ASN A 544 -31.39 -21.83 -49.92
C ASN A 544 -32.06 -23.00 -50.67
N VAL A 545 -32.16 -24.18 -50.05
CA VAL A 545 -32.92 -25.31 -50.60
C VAL A 545 -34.44 -25.03 -50.57
N THR A 546 -35.19 -25.63 -51.50
CA THR A 546 -36.66 -25.72 -51.42
C THR A 546 -37.12 -27.10 -51.85
N MET A 547 -38.21 -27.59 -51.27
CA MET A 547 -38.88 -28.81 -51.71
C MET A 547 -39.67 -28.51 -52.99
N THR A 548 -39.27 -29.17 -54.07
CA THR A 548 -39.85 -29.02 -55.41
C THR A 548 -40.75 -30.21 -55.76
N GLY A 549 -41.94 -29.94 -56.29
CA GLY A 549 -42.86 -30.97 -56.80
C GLY A 549 -44.33 -30.52 -56.76
N ASP A 550 -45.15 -31.12 -57.63
CA ASP A 550 -46.59 -30.81 -57.74
C ASP A 550 -47.46 -31.72 -56.84
N PHE A 551 -47.06 -31.81 -55.57
CA PHE A 551 -47.71 -32.63 -54.57
C PHE A 551 -49.08 -32.07 -54.18
N LYS A 552 -50.10 -32.94 -54.08
CA LYS A 552 -51.48 -32.57 -53.74
C LYS A 552 -51.80 -32.90 -52.27
N GLY A 553 -52.91 -32.37 -51.76
CA GLY A 553 -53.41 -32.67 -50.42
C GLY A 553 -52.39 -32.40 -49.32
N GLN A 554 -52.24 -33.33 -48.38
CA GLN A 554 -51.32 -33.19 -47.24
C GLN A 554 -49.84 -33.13 -47.67
N HIS A 555 -49.46 -33.81 -48.75
CA HIS A 555 -48.10 -33.74 -49.29
C HIS A 555 -47.78 -32.35 -49.88
N GLY A 556 -48.76 -31.69 -50.49
CA GLY A 556 -48.66 -30.28 -50.87
C GLY A 556 -48.46 -29.38 -49.65
N LYS A 557 -49.21 -29.61 -48.57
CA LYS A 557 -49.06 -28.85 -47.32
C LYS A 557 -47.67 -29.02 -46.69
N ILE A 558 -47.13 -30.25 -46.66
CA ILE A 558 -45.77 -30.53 -46.14
C ILE A 558 -44.71 -29.70 -46.88
N LYS A 559 -44.81 -29.63 -48.22
CA LYS A 559 -43.93 -28.79 -49.05
C LYS A 559 -44.04 -27.32 -48.65
N ASP A 560 -45.25 -26.79 -48.54
CA ASP A 560 -45.48 -25.37 -48.29
C ASP A 560 -45.06 -24.96 -46.86
N ASP A 561 -45.38 -25.75 -45.85
CA ASP A 561 -44.98 -25.54 -44.44
C ASP A 561 -43.45 -25.62 -44.29
N MET A 562 -42.77 -26.55 -44.97
CA MET A 562 -41.31 -26.66 -44.90
C MET A 562 -40.62 -25.53 -45.69
N ASN A 563 -41.07 -25.19 -46.90
CA ASN A 563 -40.52 -24.07 -47.67
C ASN A 563 -40.68 -22.73 -46.92
N ARG A 564 -41.82 -22.54 -46.23
CA ARG A 564 -42.04 -21.40 -45.34
C ARG A 564 -41.07 -21.40 -44.15
N THR A 565 -40.83 -22.56 -43.55
CA THR A 565 -39.88 -22.71 -42.44
C THR A 565 -38.46 -22.33 -42.86
N ILE A 566 -37.98 -22.84 -44.00
CA ILE A 566 -36.66 -22.51 -44.56
C ILE A 566 -36.57 -21.00 -44.88
N THR A 567 -37.62 -20.42 -45.45
CA THR A 567 -37.67 -18.97 -45.76
C THR A 567 -37.51 -18.11 -44.51
N PHE A 568 -38.19 -18.45 -43.40
CA PHE A 568 -38.06 -17.73 -42.13
C PHE A 568 -36.67 -17.91 -41.50
N LEU A 569 -36.14 -19.14 -41.49
CA LEU A 569 -34.79 -19.41 -40.98
C LEU A 569 -33.73 -18.61 -41.75
N ARG A 570 -33.81 -18.57 -43.10
CA ARG A 570 -32.92 -17.75 -43.93
C ARG A 570 -33.04 -16.26 -43.57
N GLN A 571 -34.25 -15.71 -43.54
CA GLN A 571 -34.46 -14.30 -43.23
C GLN A 571 -33.86 -13.90 -41.88
N TYR A 572 -34.06 -14.71 -40.83
CA TYR A 572 -33.51 -14.42 -39.50
C TYR A 572 -31.98 -14.52 -39.48
N VAL A 573 -31.39 -15.51 -40.16
CA VAL A 573 -29.92 -15.66 -40.24
C VAL A 573 -29.27 -14.55 -41.05
N ASP A 574 -29.85 -14.15 -42.19
CA ASP A 574 -29.36 -13.06 -43.03
C ASP A 574 -29.37 -11.72 -42.26
N GLU A 575 -30.45 -11.43 -41.52
CA GLU A 575 -30.60 -10.19 -40.73
C GLU A 575 -29.71 -10.20 -39.47
N ILE A 576 -29.57 -11.33 -38.78
CA ILE A 576 -28.61 -11.48 -37.65
C ILE A 576 -27.17 -11.28 -38.16
N THR A 577 -26.80 -11.89 -39.28
CA THR A 577 -25.46 -11.74 -39.88
C THR A 577 -25.21 -10.28 -40.26
N THR A 578 -26.14 -9.65 -40.98
CA THR A 578 -26.05 -8.23 -41.36
C THR A 578 -25.93 -7.30 -40.14
N ALA A 579 -26.64 -7.60 -39.05
CA ALA A 579 -26.54 -6.85 -37.80
C ALA A 579 -25.17 -7.00 -37.15
N LEU A 580 -24.66 -8.23 -37.02
CA LEU A 580 -23.37 -8.52 -36.39
C LEU A 580 -22.18 -7.99 -37.22
N GLU A 581 -22.24 -8.07 -38.56
CA GLU A 581 -21.23 -7.46 -39.44
C GLU A 581 -21.18 -5.94 -39.25
N ARG A 582 -22.33 -5.26 -39.18
CA ARG A 582 -22.39 -3.81 -38.96
C ARG A 582 -21.93 -3.40 -37.56
N ILE A 583 -22.21 -4.21 -36.54
CA ILE A 583 -21.65 -4.02 -35.19
C ILE A 583 -20.12 -4.17 -35.21
N GLY A 584 -19.59 -5.16 -35.92
CA GLY A 584 -18.14 -5.33 -36.13
C GLY A 584 -17.48 -4.20 -36.92
N GLN A 585 -18.25 -3.48 -37.74
CA GLN A 585 -17.85 -2.24 -38.44
C GLN A 585 -18.07 -0.97 -37.60
N GLY A 586 -18.48 -1.08 -36.34
CA GLY A 586 -18.70 0.04 -35.42
C GLY A 586 -20.07 0.74 -35.53
N ASP A 587 -21.00 0.24 -36.34
CA ASP A 587 -22.36 0.80 -36.46
C ASP A 587 -23.30 0.31 -35.36
N LEU A 588 -23.08 0.86 -34.16
CA LEU A 588 -23.91 0.64 -32.97
C LEU A 588 -25.30 1.30 -33.06
N SER A 589 -25.56 2.12 -34.09
CA SER A 589 -26.85 2.78 -34.29
C SER A 589 -27.97 1.83 -34.77
N LEU A 590 -27.62 0.60 -35.16
CA LEU A 590 -28.55 -0.40 -35.70
C LEU A 590 -29.54 -0.91 -34.64
N GLU A 591 -30.75 -1.23 -35.12
CA GLU A 591 -31.77 -1.96 -34.37
C GLU A 591 -32.48 -2.96 -35.31
N ILE A 592 -32.60 -4.22 -34.90
CA ILE A 592 -33.40 -5.24 -35.58
C ILE A 592 -34.88 -4.91 -35.34
N THR A 593 -35.57 -4.41 -36.37
CA THR A 593 -36.98 -3.98 -36.28
C THR A 593 -37.98 -5.07 -36.66
N ASN A 594 -37.59 -6.05 -37.50
CA ASN A 594 -38.45 -7.13 -37.98
C ASN A 594 -39.06 -7.98 -36.85
N HIS A 595 -40.19 -8.64 -37.14
CA HIS A 595 -40.92 -9.47 -36.19
C HIS A 595 -40.41 -10.92 -36.22
N TYR A 596 -39.66 -11.28 -35.19
CA TYR A 596 -39.16 -12.65 -35.01
C TYR A 596 -40.22 -13.50 -34.27
N LEU A 597 -40.21 -14.81 -34.47
CA LEU A 597 -41.19 -15.74 -33.91
C LEU A 597 -40.51 -16.81 -33.04
N GLY A 598 -41.17 -17.21 -31.96
CA GLY A 598 -40.64 -18.20 -31.02
C GLY A 598 -39.32 -17.75 -30.38
N ASP A 599 -38.40 -18.69 -30.17
CA ASP A 599 -37.15 -18.48 -29.43
C ASP A 599 -36.22 -17.42 -30.07
N PHE A 600 -36.35 -17.18 -31.38
CA PHE A 600 -35.62 -16.12 -32.08
C PHE A 600 -35.88 -14.71 -31.50
N ILE A 601 -37.04 -14.48 -30.87
CA ILE A 601 -37.38 -13.21 -30.20
C ILE A 601 -36.30 -12.81 -29.18
N ALA A 602 -35.74 -13.78 -28.45
CA ALA A 602 -34.67 -13.51 -27.48
C ALA A 602 -33.39 -13.00 -28.15
N ILE A 603 -33.03 -13.53 -29.33
CA ILE A 603 -31.84 -13.12 -30.08
C ILE A 603 -31.97 -11.68 -30.57
N LYS A 604 -33.15 -11.30 -31.09
CA LYS A 604 -33.46 -9.91 -31.48
C LYS A 604 -33.26 -8.94 -30.30
N TYR A 605 -33.84 -9.27 -29.13
CA TYR A 605 -33.70 -8.40 -27.96
C TYR A 605 -32.26 -8.34 -27.44
N ALA A 606 -31.51 -9.44 -27.45
CA ALA A 606 -30.11 -9.46 -27.05
C ALA A 606 -29.24 -8.56 -27.94
N ILE A 607 -29.39 -8.63 -29.27
CA ILE A 607 -28.64 -7.79 -30.21
C ILE A 607 -29.02 -6.30 -30.04
N ASN A 608 -30.31 -6.00 -29.86
CA ASN A 608 -30.79 -4.64 -29.64
C ASN A 608 -30.33 -4.06 -28.28
N ASP A 609 -30.22 -4.86 -27.23
CA ASP A 609 -29.69 -4.45 -25.92
C ASP A 609 -28.16 -4.24 -26.00
N ILE A 610 -27.42 -5.14 -26.66
CA ILE A 610 -25.96 -5.00 -26.89
C ILE A 610 -25.64 -3.71 -27.65
N THR A 611 -26.30 -3.44 -28.78
CA THR A 611 -26.09 -2.19 -29.54
C THR A 611 -26.42 -0.95 -28.72
N THR A 612 -27.47 -1.01 -27.90
CA THR A 612 -27.85 0.10 -27.03
C THR A 612 -26.84 0.34 -25.92
N ARG A 613 -26.42 -0.70 -25.18
CA ARG A 613 -25.42 -0.58 -24.10
C ARG A 613 -24.07 -0.07 -24.60
N LEU A 614 -23.56 -0.67 -25.68
CA LEU A 614 -22.29 -0.23 -26.28
C LEU A 614 -22.40 1.21 -26.79
N SER A 615 -23.53 1.59 -27.39
CA SER A 615 -23.77 2.98 -27.81
C SER A 615 -23.82 3.96 -26.63
N THR A 616 -24.40 3.58 -25.49
CA THR A 616 -24.43 4.40 -24.28
C THR A 616 -23.02 4.58 -23.73
N VAL A 617 -22.27 3.49 -23.53
CA VAL A 617 -20.89 3.52 -23.00
C VAL A 617 -19.96 4.35 -23.90
N MET A 618 -20.09 4.24 -25.23
CA MET A 618 -19.31 5.09 -26.15
C MET A 618 -19.72 6.57 -26.04
N GLY A 619 -21.00 6.88 -25.85
CA GLY A 619 -21.46 8.24 -25.55
C GLY A 619 -20.86 8.80 -24.25
N GLU A 620 -20.89 8.02 -23.17
CA GLU A 620 -20.33 8.36 -21.86
C GLU A 620 -18.80 8.58 -21.93
N ILE A 621 -18.06 7.75 -22.66
CA ILE A 621 -16.61 7.92 -22.87
C ILE A 621 -16.32 9.20 -23.66
N ASN A 622 -17.08 9.50 -24.72
CA ASN A 622 -16.90 10.74 -25.49
C ASN A 622 -17.22 11.99 -24.66
N GLU A 623 -18.23 11.96 -23.79
CA GLU A 623 -18.52 13.07 -22.87
C GLU A 623 -17.41 13.23 -21.83
N ALA A 624 -16.98 12.14 -21.18
CA ALA A 624 -15.89 12.17 -20.21
C ALA A 624 -14.57 12.66 -20.83
N ALA A 625 -14.23 12.22 -22.04
CA ALA A 625 -13.06 12.72 -22.77
C ALA A 625 -13.19 14.22 -23.12
N GLY A 626 -14.39 14.71 -23.47
CA GLY A 626 -14.65 16.14 -23.64
C GLY A 626 -14.47 16.96 -22.35
N GLN A 627 -14.84 16.39 -21.20
CA GLN A 627 -14.59 17.01 -19.88
C GLN A 627 -13.09 17.04 -19.56
N VAL A 628 -12.35 15.96 -19.84
CA VAL A 628 -10.88 15.91 -19.65
C VAL A 628 -10.17 16.90 -20.57
N GLU A 629 -10.55 16.99 -21.85
CA GLU A 629 -10.01 17.98 -22.79
C GLU A 629 -10.21 19.42 -22.28
N SER A 630 -11.44 19.76 -21.87
CA SER A 630 -11.75 21.10 -21.38
C SER A 630 -11.05 21.43 -20.05
N GLY A 631 -11.01 20.47 -19.12
CA GLY A 631 -10.31 20.64 -17.84
C GLY A 631 -8.81 20.78 -18.02
N SER A 632 -8.22 20.01 -18.93
CA SER A 632 -6.78 20.08 -19.21
C SER A 632 -6.39 21.40 -19.88
N ARG A 633 -7.20 21.95 -20.81
CA ARG A 633 -6.95 23.31 -21.32
C ARG A 633 -7.01 24.36 -20.20
N GLN A 634 -7.98 24.27 -19.30
CA GLN A 634 -8.08 25.19 -18.16
C GLN A 634 -6.87 25.10 -17.21
N ILE A 635 -6.32 23.90 -16.97
CA ILE A 635 -5.09 23.71 -16.17
C ILE A 635 -3.86 24.23 -16.93
N SER A 636 -3.77 24.04 -18.25
CA SER A 636 -2.72 24.62 -19.09
C SER A 636 -2.70 26.14 -19.01
N ASP A 637 -3.86 26.79 -19.17
CA ASP A 637 -3.98 28.25 -19.11
C ASP A 637 -3.65 28.76 -17.70
N GLY A 638 -4.10 28.05 -16.65
CA GLY A 638 -3.76 28.37 -15.26
C GLY A 638 -2.27 28.20 -14.95
N GLY A 639 -1.60 27.18 -15.50
CA GLY A 639 -0.15 26.99 -15.39
C GLY A 639 0.62 28.11 -16.07
N GLN A 640 0.21 28.55 -17.27
CA GLN A 640 0.84 29.70 -17.93
C GLN A 640 0.65 31.00 -17.14
N GLN A 641 -0.52 31.23 -16.54
CA GLN A 641 -0.76 32.37 -15.66
C GLN A 641 0.09 32.31 -14.38
N LEU A 642 0.26 31.14 -13.77
CA LEU A 642 1.10 30.96 -12.60
C LEU A 642 2.59 31.15 -12.93
N SER A 643 3.06 30.66 -14.09
CA SER A 643 4.42 30.94 -14.57
C SER A 643 4.66 32.45 -14.78
N HIS A 644 3.69 33.17 -15.34
CA HIS A 644 3.76 34.63 -15.46
C HIS A 644 3.80 35.33 -14.09
N GLY A 645 2.91 34.95 -13.16
CA GLY A 645 2.87 35.52 -11.80
C GLY A 645 4.12 35.21 -10.97
N THR A 646 4.73 34.03 -11.14
CA THR A 646 6.03 33.72 -10.53
C THR A 646 7.18 34.53 -11.12
N THR A 647 7.09 34.92 -12.40
CA THR A 647 8.05 35.85 -13.02
C THR A 647 7.93 37.26 -12.42
N GLU A 648 6.71 37.74 -12.15
CA GLU A 648 6.48 39.00 -11.44
C GLU A 648 6.99 38.93 -9.99
N GLN A 649 6.66 37.84 -9.27
CA GLN A 649 7.18 37.61 -7.90
C GLN A 649 8.71 37.57 -7.86
N ALA A 650 9.39 36.98 -8.84
CA ALA A 650 10.85 36.98 -8.92
C ALA A 650 11.42 38.41 -9.02
N SER A 651 10.77 39.29 -9.79
CA SER A 651 11.13 40.71 -9.86
C SER A 651 10.92 41.42 -8.52
N SER A 652 9.78 41.19 -7.85
CA SER A 652 9.51 41.79 -6.54
C SER A 652 10.46 41.29 -5.44
N ILE A 653 10.88 40.02 -5.50
CA ILE A 653 11.90 39.47 -4.58
C ILE A 653 13.28 40.09 -4.85
N GLN A 654 13.66 40.32 -6.10
CA GLN A 654 14.90 41.05 -6.42
C GLN A 654 14.88 42.50 -5.89
N GLU A 655 13.76 43.21 -6.04
CA GLU A 655 13.58 44.57 -5.54
C GLU A 655 13.57 44.62 -3.99
N LEU A 656 12.94 43.63 -3.34
CA LEU A 656 13.00 43.45 -1.88
C LEU A 656 14.41 43.14 -1.39
N SER A 657 15.14 42.24 -2.04
CA SER A 657 16.53 41.92 -1.67
C SER A 657 17.44 43.14 -1.76
N ALA A 658 17.35 43.93 -2.84
CA ALA A 658 18.10 45.18 -2.97
C ALA A 658 17.74 46.21 -1.89
N SER A 659 16.44 46.34 -1.58
CA SER A 659 15.95 47.22 -0.49
C SER A 659 16.48 46.77 0.88
N ILE A 660 16.55 45.44 1.11
CA ILE A 660 17.07 44.85 2.35
C ILE A 660 18.60 45.00 2.46
N GLU A 661 19.35 44.92 1.36
CA GLU A 661 20.79 45.25 1.35
C GLU A 661 21.04 46.73 1.68
N GLU A 662 20.23 47.66 1.16
CA GLU A 662 20.32 49.09 1.50
C GLU A 662 20.00 49.34 2.98
N VAL A 663 18.93 48.73 3.51
CA VAL A 663 18.58 48.81 4.94
C VAL A 663 19.65 48.15 5.82
N ALA A 664 20.29 47.06 5.40
CA ALA A 664 21.42 46.44 6.11
C ALA A 664 22.62 47.40 6.20
N ALA A 665 22.95 48.06 5.08
CA ALA A 665 24.04 49.03 5.01
C ALA A 665 23.77 50.26 5.89
N GLU A 666 22.56 50.81 5.87
CA GLU A 666 22.17 51.95 6.72
C GLU A 666 22.10 51.59 8.20
N THR A 667 21.57 50.42 8.55
CA THR A 667 21.56 49.91 9.93
C THR A 667 22.99 49.75 10.47
N LYS A 668 23.91 49.22 9.65
CA LYS A 668 25.32 49.11 10.03
C LYS A 668 26.01 50.49 10.12
N ARG A 669 25.64 51.44 9.27
CA ARG A 669 26.10 52.83 9.36
C ARG A 669 25.60 53.52 10.64
N ASN A 670 24.36 53.27 11.05
CA ASN A 670 23.81 53.77 12.31
C ASN A 670 24.56 53.22 13.52
N ALA A 671 24.91 51.92 13.53
CA ALA A 671 25.74 51.33 14.58
C ALA A 671 27.12 52.01 14.69
N ILE A 672 27.77 52.29 13.55
CA ILE A 672 29.06 53.00 13.51
C ILE A 672 28.93 54.45 13.99
N ASN A 673 27.93 55.19 13.48
CA ASN A 673 27.66 56.57 13.87
C ASN A 673 27.32 56.70 15.37
N ALA A 674 26.61 55.72 15.93
CA ALA A 674 26.32 55.65 17.35
C ALA A 674 27.60 55.44 18.17
N ASN A 675 28.48 54.51 17.78
CA ASN A 675 29.76 54.32 18.47
C ASN A 675 30.63 55.60 18.43
N GLU A 676 30.76 56.27 17.28
CA GLU A 676 31.50 57.56 17.24
C GLU A 676 30.82 58.62 18.13
N ALA A 677 29.49 58.73 18.12
CA ALA A 677 28.78 59.66 18.99
C ALA A 677 28.94 59.35 20.50
N ASN A 678 29.11 58.08 20.87
CA ASN A 678 29.42 57.67 22.23
C ASN A 678 30.86 58.08 22.62
N ASP A 679 31.84 57.85 21.74
CA ASP A 679 33.23 58.25 21.97
C ASP A 679 33.35 59.78 22.13
N ARG A 680 32.59 60.55 21.34
CA ARG A 680 32.46 62.02 21.51
C ARG A 680 31.77 62.41 22.81
N ALA A 681 30.79 61.65 23.28
CA ALA A 681 30.16 61.90 24.58
C ALA A 681 31.19 61.72 25.71
N ILE A 682 32.02 60.67 25.68
CA ILE A 682 33.11 60.41 26.63
C ILE A 682 34.19 61.51 26.56
N GLU A 683 34.54 61.97 25.35
CA GLU A 683 35.46 63.11 25.15
C GLU A 683 34.92 64.39 25.80
N VAL A 684 33.63 64.72 25.61
CA VAL A 684 33.00 65.91 26.21
C VAL A 684 32.82 65.75 27.73
N GLN A 685 32.53 64.53 28.23
CA GLN A 685 32.47 64.22 29.66
C GLN A 685 33.83 64.51 30.32
N THR A 686 34.92 63.98 29.75
CA THR A 686 36.29 64.18 30.22
C THR A 686 36.65 65.67 30.28
N ASN A 687 36.32 66.42 29.23
CA ASN A 687 36.57 67.86 29.17
C ASN A 687 35.74 68.65 30.22
N ALA A 688 34.47 68.32 30.40
CA ALA A 688 33.62 68.93 31.44
C ALA A 688 34.12 68.61 32.86
N GLN A 689 34.60 67.39 33.09
CA GLN A 689 35.16 66.95 34.38
C GLN A 689 36.45 67.73 34.72
N SER A 690 37.35 67.91 33.75
CA SER A 690 38.52 68.79 33.90
C SER A 690 38.13 70.27 34.11
N GLY A 691 37.08 70.74 33.43
CA GLY A 691 36.53 72.09 33.63
C GLY A 691 36.01 72.31 35.06
N ASN A 692 35.35 71.31 35.63
CA ASN A 692 34.86 71.32 37.01
C ASN A 692 36.02 71.35 38.03
N GLU A 693 37.09 70.59 37.81
CA GLU A 693 38.30 70.71 38.65
C GLU A 693 38.90 72.11 38.60
N GLN A 694 38.97 72.71 37.41
CA GLN A 694 39.50 74.07 37.27
C GLN A 694 38.58 75.10 37.95
N MET A 695 37.27 74.86 37.97
CA MET A 695 36.32 75.66 38.74
C MET A 695 36.56 75.51 40.25
N LYS A 696 36.76 74.29 40.78
CA LYS A 696 37.15 74.08 42.19
C LYS A 696 38.44 74.83 42.56
N LYS A 697 39.44 74.83 41.68
CA LYS A 697 40.70 75.58 41.84
C LYS A 697 40.45 77.10 41.86
N MET A 698 39.49 77.60 41.05
CA MET A 698 39.08 79.01 41.03
C MET A 698 38.30 79.42 42.29
N VAL A 699 37.32 78.64 42.74
CA VAL A 699 36.59 78.85 44.01
C VAL A 699 37.56 78.90 45.18
N THR A 700 38.47 77.92 45.28
CA THR A 700 39.54 77.89 46.30
C THR A 700 40.36 79.19 46.30
N SER A 701 40.68 79.71 45.10
CA SER A 701 41.44 80.95 44.94
C SER A 701 40.62 82.18 45.37
N MET A 702 39.32 82.24 45.06
CA MET A 702 38.43 83.32 45.51
C MET A 702 38.26 83.35 47.02
N VAL A 703 38.13 82.19 47.67
CA VAL A 703 38.11 82.08 49.15
C VAL A 703 39.39 82.65 49.76
N ALA A 704 40.56 82.29 49.22
CA ALA A 704 41.84 82.82 49.68
C ALA A 704 41.99 84.35 49.44
N ILE A 705 41.47 84.87 48.32
CA ILE A 705 41.42 86.31 48.04
C ILE A 705 40.47 87.03 49.02
N ASN A 706 39.34 86.42 49.38
CA ASN A 706 38.40 86.98 50.36
C ASN A 706 39.05 87.04 51.75
N GLU A 707 39.67 85.94 52.20
CA GLU A 707 40.41 85.91 53.48
C GLU A 707 41.53 86.96 53.51
N SER A 708 42.30 87.07 52.43
CA SER A 708 43.34 88.10 52.29
C SER A 708 42.76 89.52 52.35
N SER A 709 41.63 89.78 51.68
CA SER A 709 40.94 91.08 51.71
C SER A 709 40.41 91.41 53.11
N HIS A 710 39.87 90.42 53.82
CA HIS A 710 39.40 90.55 55.19
C HIS A 710 40.56 90.76 56.18
N ASN A 711 41.72 90.14 55.94
CA ASN A 711 42.95 90.39 56.69
C ASN A 711 43.54 91.79 56.41
N ILE A 712 43.45 92.30 55.18
CA ILE A 712 43.78 93.69 54.86
C ILE A 712 42.84 94.65 55.61
N SER A 713 41.52 94.39 55.65
CA SER A 713 40.57 95.21 56.42
C SER A 713 40.95 95.32 57.91
N LYS A 714 41.35 94.20 58.54
CA LYS A 714 41.89 94.21 59.92
C LYS A 714 43.13 95.11 60.08
N VAL A 715 44.05 95.07 59.12
CA VAL A 715 45.26 95.92 59.13
C VAL A 715 44.91 97.40 58.94
N ILE A 716 44.03 97.72 57.98
CA ILE A 716 43.55 99.10 57.73
C ILE A 716 42.90 99.68 58.99
N LYS A 717 42.10 98.90 59.72
CA LYS A 717 41.53 99.30 61.01
C LYS A 717 42.59 99.61 62.08
N VAL A 718 43.66 98.80 62.18
CA VAL A 718 44.78 99.07 63.10
C VAL A 718 45.52 100.36 62.69
N ILE A 719 45.59 100.68 61.40
CA ILE A 719 46.17 101.96 60.93
C ILE A 719 45.25 103.14 61.28
N ASP A 720 43.91 102.97 61.28
CA ASP A 720 42.96 103.98 61.78
C ASP A 720 43.17 104.25 63.28
N ASP A 721 43.27 103.18 64.08
CA ASP A 721 43.56 103.28 65.52
C ASP A 721 44.91 104.00 65.78
N ILE A 722 45.93 103.75 64.96
CA ILE A 722 47.23 104.44 65.02
C ILE A 722 47.10 105.91 64.60
N ALA A 723 46.35 106.22 63.55
CA ALA A 723 46.11 107.61 63.11
C ALA A 723 45.34 108.40 64.18
N PHE A 724 44.32 107.80 64.78
CA PHE A 724 43.57 108.38 65.90
C PHE A 724 44.46 108.60 67.13
N GLN A 725 45.25 107.61 67.54
CA GLN A 725 46.21 107.76 68.64
C GLN A 725 47.26 108.85 68.35
N THR A 726 47.75 108.94 67.10
CA THR A 726 48.69 109.98 66.68
C THR A 726 48.07 111.37 66.73
N ASN A 727 46.80 111.52 66.32
CA ASN A 727 46.05 112.77 66.44
C ASN A 727 45.87 113.21 67.91
N ILE A 728 45.60 112.27 68.83
CA ILE A 728 45.51 112.55 70.28
C ILE A 728 46.89 112.87 70.89
N LEU A 729 47.95 112.15 70.51
CA LEU A 729 49.33 112.45 70.92
C LEU A 729 49.77 113.85 70.45
N ALA A 730 49.44 114.21 69.20
CA ALA A 730 49.72 115.51 68.63
C ALA A 730 48.92 116.63 69.34
N LEU A 731 47.65 116.40 69.66
CA LEU A 731 46.85 117.33 70.46
C LEU A 731 47.45 117.55 71.86
N ASN A 732 47.85 116.48 72.55
CA ASN A 732 48.51 116.57 73.85
C ASN A 732 49.85 117.32 73.77
N ALA A 733 50.65 117.06 72.72
CA ALA A 733 51.90 117.77 72.47
C ALA A 733 51.67 119.27 72.17
N ALA A 734 50.64 119.62 71.41
CA ALA A 734 50.27 121.01 71.13
C ALA A 734 49.83 121.75 72.40
N VAL A 735 49.06 121.09 73.28
CA VAL A 735 48.65 121.64 74.59
C VAL A 735 49.86 121.89 75.49
N GLU A 736 50.77 120.92 75.63
CA GLU A 736 51.96 121.10 76.50
C GLU A 736 52.97 122.09 75.88
N ALA A 737 53.07 122.17 74.55
CA ALA A 737 53.84 123.20 73.87
C ALA A 737 53.26 124.61 74.07
N ALA A 738 51.93 124.77 74.09
CA ALA A 738 51.29 126.03 74.47
C ALA A 738 51.56 126.39 75.94
N ARG A 739 51.56 125.38 76.83
CA ARG A 739 51.89 125.50 78.26
C ARG A 739 53.34 125.95 78.51
N ALA A 740 54.27 125.54 77.64
CA ALA A 740 55.68 125.95 77.66
C ALA A 740 55.94 127.36 77.07
N GLY A 741 54.92 128.06 76.60
CA GLY A 741 54.99 129.48 76.21
C GLY A 741 56.01 129.77 75.10
N GLN A 742 56.89 130.76 75.30
CA GLN A 742 57.86 131.18 74.29
C GLN A 742 58.82 130.06 73.87
N HIS A 743 59.17 129.13 74.78
CA HIS A 743 60.07 128.02 74.48
C HIS A 743 59.39 126.87 73.73
N GLY A 744 58.05 126.73 73.84
CA GLY A 744 57.29 125.67 73.17
C GLY A 744 56.95 125.93 71.70
N LYS A 745 57.18 127.15 71.18
CA LYS A 745 56.71 127.57 69.84
C LYS A 745 57.11 126.64 68.69
N GLY A 746 58.34 126.12 68.68
CA GLY A 746 58.79 125.16 67.66
C GLY A 746 58.06 123.82 67.75
N PHE A 747 57.86 123.31 68.97
CA PHE A 747 57.09 122.09 69.23
C PHE A 747 55.61 122.25 68.87
N ALA A 748 55.00 123.41 69.09
CA ALA A 748 53.60 123.66 68.76
C ALA A 748 53.33 123.56 67.24
N VAL A 749 54.25 124.06 66.40
CA VAL A 749 54.14 123.94 64.93
C VAL A 749 54.30 122.49 64.49
N VAL A 750 55.29 121.76 65.02
CA VAL A 750 55.49 120.33 64.71
C VAL A 750 54.27 119.51 65.17
N ALA A 751 53.70 119.81 66.33
CA ALA A 751 52.52 119.12 66.84
C ALA A 751 51.29 119.34 65.94
N GLU A 752 51.03 120.56 65.47
CA GLU A 752 49.90 120.83 64.57
C GLU A 752 50.08 120.22 63.17
N GLU A 753 51.32 120.16 62.66
CA GLU A 753 51.64 119.46 61.42
C GLU A 753 51.43 117.95 61.56
N VAL A 754 51.88 117.33 62.65
CA VAL A 754 51.62 115.91 62.95
C VAL A 754 50.12 115.64 63.15
N ARG A 755 49.38 116.56 63.77
CA ARG A 755 47.91 116.47 63.92
C ARG A 755 47.21 116.51 62.56
N THR A 756 47.66 117.39 61.67
CA THR A 756 47.17 117.52 60.30
C THR A 756 47.50 116.30 59.46
N LEU A 757 48.71 115.75 59.60
CA LEU A 757 49.13 114.50 58.95
C LEU A 757 48.28 113.32 59.42
N ALA A 758 48.07 113.18 60.74
CA ALA A 758 47.24 112.12 61.32
C ALA A 758 45.79 112.18 60.85
N ALA A 759 45.19 113.39 60.78
CA ALA A 759 43.84 113.57 60.23
C ALA A 759 43.76 113.19 58.74
N ARG A 760 44.79 113.52 57.94
CA ARG A 760 44.87 113.09 56.54
C ARG A 760 45.08 111.58 56.40
N SER A 761 45.83 110.95 57.30
CA SER A 761 45.98 109.49 57.35
C SER A 761 44.65 108.79 57.66
N ALA A 762 43.88 109.28 58.63
CA ALA A 762 42.56 108.72 58.97
C ALA A 762 41.56 108.81 57.81
N GLU A 763 41.51 109.94 57.08
CA GLU A 763 40.60 110.07 55.93
C GLU A 763 41.03 109.16 54.76
N ALA A 764 42.33 109.04 54.47
CA ALA A 764 42.83 108.10 53.46
C ALA A 764 42.63 106.62 53.85
N VAL A 765 42.73 106.30 55.15
CA VAL A 765 42.39 104.99 55.71
C VAL A 765 40.90 104.70 55.52
N LYS A 766 40.03 105.66 55.81
CA LYS A 766 38.58 105.57 55.62
C LYS A 766 38.18 105.38 54.15
N GLU A 767 38.81 106.08 53.21
CA GLU A 767 38.65 105.79 51.77
C GLU A 767 39.11 104.37 51.42
N THR A 768 40.23 103.92 51.99
CA THR A 768 40.75 102.56 51.77
C THR A 768 39.82 101.48 52.36
N THR A 769 39.22 101.70 53.53
CA THR A 769 38.22 100.79 54.12
C THR A 769 37.05 100.57 53.18
N VAL A 770 36.47 101.64 52.62
CA VAL A 770 35.35 101.56 51.67
C VAL A 770 35.76 100.80 50.40
N LEU A 771 36.99 100.99 49.91
CA LEU A 771 37.52 100.24 48.75
C LEU A 771 37.73 98.75 49.07
N ILE A 772 38.15 98.39 50.28
CA ILE A 772 38.36 97.00 50.70
C ILE A 772 37.03 96.29 50.99
N GLU A 773 36.08 96.93 51.68
CA GLU A 773 34.71 96.41 51.85
C GLU A 773 34.04 96.20 50.48
N GLY A 774 34.12 97.19 49.60
CA GLY A 774 33.66 97.09 48.21
C GLY A 774 34.47 96.15 47.30
N SER A 775 35.56 95.57 47.82
CA SER A 775 36.30 94.48 47.17
C SER A 775 35.88 93.12 47.73
N ILE A 776 35.71 92.99 49.05
CA ILE A 776 35.14 91.81 49.72
C ILE A 776 33.81 91.41 49.06
N THR A 777 32.85 92.34 48.97
CA THR A 777 31.53 92.07 48.36
C THR A 777 31.61 91.64 46.88
N LYS A 778 32.64 92.08 46.13
CA LYS A 778 32.86 91.64 44.75
C LYS A 778 33.47 90.24 44.66
N VAL A 779 34.33 89.89 45.61
CA VAL A 779 34.92 88.54 45.70
C VAL A 779 33.87 87.54 46.19
N GLU A 780 33.00 87.93 47.13
CA GLU A 780 31.85 87.12 47.56
C GLU A 780 30.91 86.83 46.37
N ALA A 781 30.50 87.86 45.62
CA ALA A 781 29.69 87.68 44.41
C ALA A 781 30.42 86.84 43.32
N GLY A 782 31.74 87.04 43.15
CA GLY A 782 32.56 86.23 42.25
C GLY A 782 32.70 84.77 42.68
N THR A 783 32.68 84.49 43.99
CA THR A 783 32.68 83.13 44.55
C THR A 783 31.35 82.45 44.26
N GLN A 784 30.22 83.13 44.53
CA GLN A 784 28.89 82.60 44.24
C GLN A 784 28.73 82.25 42.74
N ILE A 785 29.16 83.13 41.83
CA ILE A 785 29.10 82.87 40.38
C ILE A 785 29.97 81.66 40.00
N ALA A 786 31.12 81.46 40.65
CA ALA A 786 31.98 80.30 40.43
C ALA A 786 31.35 78.98 40.93
N ASP A 787 30.70 78.99 42.10
CA ASP A 787 29.97 77.83 42.65
C ASP A 787 28.74 77.48 41.79
N GLU A 788 27.95 78.48 41.36
CA GLU A 788 26.82 78.28 40.43
C GLU A 788 27.29 77.72 39.08
N THR A 789 28.46 78.15 38.60
CA THR A 789 29.10 77.60 37.39
C THR A 789 29.58 76.16 37.62
N ALA A 790 30.17 75.84 38.77
CA ALA A 790 30.59 74.47 39.11
C ALA A 790 29.40 73.51 39.15
N ALA A 791 28.30 73.92 39.81
CA ALA A 791 27.05 73.16 39.85
C ALA A 791 26.48 72.92 38.44
N SER A 792 26.50 73.95 37.58
CA SER A 792 26.06 73.84 36.18
C SER A 792 26.90 72.83 35.37
N ILE A 793 28.21 72.75 35.61
CA ILE A 793 29.09 71.76 34.95
C ILE A 793 28.80 70.34 35.46
N ILE A 794 28.46 70.17 36.75
CA ILE A 794 28.03 68.87 37.30
C ILE A 794 26.69 68.43 36.67
N GLU A 795 25.74 69.33 36.47
CA GLU A 795 24.51 68.98 35.76
C GLU A 795 24.79 68.57 34.30
N ILE A 796 25.67 69.29 33.60
CA ILE A 796 26.11 68.93 32.24
C ILE A 796 26.72 67.52 32.20
N LEU A 797 27.60 67.16 33.14
CA LEU A 797 28.16 65.80 33.25
C LEU A 797 27.06 64.74 33.38
N ASN A 798 26.10 64.97 34.28
CA ASN A 798 24.97 64.05 34.52
C ASN A 798 24.00 63.94 33.32
N GLN A 799 24.01 64.88 32.37
CA GLN A 799 23.26 64.75 31.11
C GLN A 799 24.09 64.06 30.02
N ILE A 800 25.40 64.29 29.96
CA ILE A 800 26.31 63.60 29.01
C ILE A 800 26.32 62.09 29.27
N GLU A 801 26.36 61.67 30.53
CA GLU A 801 26.27 60.25 30.93
C GLU A 801 24.99 59.57 30.38
N LYS A 802 23.85 60.25 30.46
CA LYS A 802 22.57 59.76 29.91
C LYS A 802 22.60 59.72 28.38
N VAL A 803 23.24 60.69 27.72
CA VAL A 803 23.42 60.69 26.26
C VAL A 803 24.28 59.49 25.85
N ALA A 804 25.42 59.24 26.51
CA ALA A 804 26.27 58.07 26.25
C ALA A 804 25.47 56.77 26.43
N SER A 805 24.73 56.61 27.54
CA SER A 805 23.89 55.43 27.80
C SER A 805 22.80 55.21 26.75
N LEU A 806 22.13 56.27 26.28
CA LEU A 806 21.17 56.19 25.18
C LEU A 806 21.84 55.80 23.86
N VAL A 807 22.99 56.40 23.54
CA VAL A 807 23.73 56.13 22.29
C VAL A 807 24.31 54.71 22.26
N ALA A 808 24.86 54.22 23.37
CA ALA A 808 25.29 52.82 23.54
C ALA A 808 24.13 51.81 23.49
N SER A 809 22.89 52.28 23.72
CA SER A 809 21.68 51.47 23.53
C SER A 809 21.22 51.48 22.06
N ILE A 810 21.36 52.60 21.34
CA ILE A 810 21.15 52.68 19.88
C ILE A 810 22.18 51.82 19.14
N ALA A 811 23.45 51.84 19.56
CA ALA A 811 24.52 51.04 18.96
C ALA A 811 24.23 49.53 19.04
N ARG A 812 23.79 49.05 20.22
CA ARG A 812 23.37 47.64 20.42
C ARG A 812 22.14 47.30 19.56
N ALA A 813 21.06 48.07 19.68
CA ALA A 813 19.83 47.83 18.90
C ALA A 813 20.08 47.83 17.38
N SER A 814 20.97 48.69 16.88
CA SER A 814 21.38 48.70 15.46
C SER A 814 22.18 47.45 15.09
N ASN A 815 23.03 46.93 15.97
CA ASN A 815 23.75 45.68 15.74
C ASN A 815 22.82 44.46 15.77
N ASP A 816 21.84 44.45 16.68
CA ASP A 816 20.83 43.40 16.78
C ASP A 816 19.94 43.39 15.52
N GLN A 817 19.47 44.56 15.08
CA GLN A 817 18.76 44.72 13.79
C GLN A 817 19.60 44.22 12.60
N ALA A 818 20.91 44.47 12.56
CA ALA A 818 21.76 43.94 11.49
C ALA A 818 21.83 42.40 11.47
N SER A 819 21.64 41.74 12.63
CA SER A 819 21.53 40.28 12.73
C SER A 819 20.15 39.78 12.29
N GLU A 820 19.06 40.46 12.67
CA GLU A 820 17.71 40.15 12.21
C GLU A 820 17.57 40.30 10.69
N ILE A 821 18.16 41.36 10.12
CA ILE A 821 18.18 41.60 8.68
C ILE A 821 18.88 40.46 7.92
N ALA A 822 19.97 39.90 8.45
CA ALA A 822 20.63 38.73 7.84
C ALA A 822 19.72 37.47 7.83
N GLN A 823 18.85 37.31 8.82
CA GLN A 823 17.82 36.26 8.81
C GLN A 823 16.74 36.54 7.76
N ILE A 824 16.32 37.81 7.60
CA ILE A 824 15.37 38.23 6.55
C ILE A 824 15.94 37.94 5.16
N THR A 825 17.22 38.27 4.89
CA THR A 825 17.90 37.92 3.62
C THR A 825 17.89 36.41 3.38
N THR A 826 18.19 35.60 4.41
CA THR A 826 18.15 34.13 4.32
C THR A 826 16.73 33.62 4.02
N GLY A 827 15.69 34.29 4.53
CA GLY A 827 14.30 34.01 4.21
C GLY A 827 13.91 34.37 2.77
N LEU A 828 14.43 35.49 2.25
CA LEU A 828 14.22 35.88 0.84
C LEU A 828 14.86 34.89 -0.13
N ASP A 829 16.05 34.35 0.18
CA ASP A 829 16.67 33.27 -0.62
C ASP A 829 15.78 32.01 -0.68
N GLN A 830 15.18 31.61 0.45
CA GLN A 830 14.25 30.48 0.51
C GLN A 830 12.98 30.74 -0.31
N ILE A 831 12.42 31.95 -0.23
CA ILE A 831 11.25 32.36 -1.04
C ILE A 831 11.62 32.37 -2.54
N SER A 832 12.81 32.88 -2.90
CA SER A 832 13.33 32.87 -4.27
C SER A 832 13.42 31.45 -4.84
N GLN A 833 13.91 30.48 -4.05
CA GLN A 833 13.93 29.08 -4.44
C GLN A 833 12.53 28.48 -4.63
N VAL A 834 11.55 28.86 -3.79
CA VAL A 834 10.14 28.46 -3.97
C VAL A 834 9.54 29.08 -5.23
N VAL A 835 9.83 30.36 -5.55
CA VAL A 835 9.37 31.03 -6.78
C VAL A 835 9.94 30.34 -8.03
N GLN A 836 11.23 29.98 -8.04
CA GLN A 836 11.81 29.19 -9.14
C GLN A 836 11.17 27.80 -9.27
N THR A 837 10.92 27.13 -8.15
CA THR A 837 10.25 25.81 -8.13
C THR A 837 8.83 25.92 -8.69
N ASN A 838 8.06 26.91 -8.25
CA ASN A 838 6.71 27.16 -8.74
C ASN A 838 6.69 27.46 -10.25
N SER A 839 7.65 28.24 -10.76
CA SER A 839 7.79 28.52 -12.20
C SER A 839 7.99 27.22 -13.01
N ALA A 840 8.97 26.39 -12.61
CA ALA A 840 9.24 25.12 -13.27
C ALA A 840 8.05 24.14 -13.20
N THR A 841 7.42 23.99 -12.04
CA THR A 841 6.22 23.15 -11.87
C THR A 841 5.02 23.69 -12.65
N SER A 842 4.94 25.01 -12.89
CA SER A 842 3.89 25.61 -13.71
C SER A 842 4.06 25.30 -15.20
N GLU A 843 5.29 25.35 -15.72
CA GLU A 843 5.61 24.93 -17.09
C GLU A 843 5.35 23.42 -17.29
N GLU A 844 5.80 22.58 -16.35
CA GLU A 844 5.56 21.14 -16.37
C GLU A 844 4.07 20.81 -16.32
N SER A 845 3.31 21.48 -15.45
CA SER A 845 1.84 21.33 -15.35
C SER A 845 1.13 21.72 -16.65
N ALA A 846 1.59 22.79 -17.31
CA ALA A 846 1.03 23.22 -18.59
C ALA A 846 1.33 22.22 -19.71
N ALA A 847 2.57 21.75 -19.81
CA ALA A 847 2.98 20.74 -20.79
C ALA A 847 2.23 19.41 -20.62
N ALA A 848 2.14 18.89 -19.39
CA ALA A 848 1.39 17.67 -19.08
C ALA A 848 -0.11 17.82 -19.39
N SER A 849 -0.68 19.01 -19.17
CA SER A 849 -2.08 19.29 -19.49
C SER A 849 -2.34 19.42 -20.99
N GLN A 850 -1.38 19.93 -21.77
CA GLN A 850 -1.45 19.90 -23.23
C GLN A 850 -1.39 18.45 -23.77
N GLU A 851 -0.57 17.58 -23.17
CA GLU A 851 -0.57 16.15 -23.52
C GLU A 851 -1.91 15.49 -23.16
N LEU A 852 -2.45 15.70 -21.96
CA LEU A 852 -3.77 15.18 -21.56
C LEU A 852 -4.90 15.67 -22.49
N SER A 853 -4.86 16.92 -22.94
CA SER A 853 -5.80 17.43 -23.94
C SER A 853 -5.68 16.69 -25.27
N SER A 854 -4.46 16.33 -25.70
CA SER A 854 -4.23 15.57 -26.94
C SER A 854 -4.63 14.10 -26.81
N GLN A 855 -4.36 13.46 -25.67
CA GLN A 855 -4.83 12.09 -25.39
C GLN A 855 -6.37 12.03 -25.33
N ALA A 856 -7.02 13.05 -24.76
CA ALA A 856 -8.48 13.17 -24.73
C ALA A 856 -9.08 13.40 -26.14
N GLU A 857 -8.43 14.22 -26.97
CA GLU A 857 -8.82 14.41 -28.38
C GLU A 857 -8.68 13.12 -29.20
N MET A 858 -7.59 12.36 -29.01
CA MET A 858 -7.39 11.04 -29.61
C MET A 858 -8.44 10.02 -29.14
N LEU A 859 -8.82 10.04 -27.86
CA LEU A 859 -9.92 9.20 -27.34
C LEU A 859 -11.26 9.53 -28.03
N LYS A 860 -11.57 10.81 -28.21
CA LYS A 860 -12.76 11.25 -28.95
C LYS A 860 -12.69 10.84 -30.43
N GLU A 861 -11.54 10.94 -31.07
CA GLU A 861 -11.35 10.46 -32.46
C GLU A 861 -11.60 8.95 -32.56
N MET A 862 -10.99 8.14 -31.68
CA MET A 862 -11.22 6.70 -31.63
C MET A 862 -12.70 6.35 -31.40
N VAL A 863 -13.38 7.04 -30.48
CA VAL A 863 -14.82 6.84 -30.24
C VAL A 863 -15.67 7.31 -31.43
N SER A 864 -15.27 8.36 -32.14
CA SER A 864 -16.00 8.87 -33.32
C SER A 864 -16.05 7.88 -34.50
N THR A 865 -15.18 6.86 -34.50
CA THR A 865 -15.28 5.74 -35.46
C THR A 865 -16.53 4.89 -35.24
N PHE A 866 -17.08 4.88 -34.02
CA PHE A 866 -18.33 4.18 -33.69
C PHE A 866 -19.53 5.08 -33.99
N LYS A 867 -20.39 4.63 -34.90
CA LYS A 867 -21.66 5.30 -35.20
C LYS A 867 -22.69 4.92 -34.14
N ILE A 868 -22.71 5.70 -33.06
CA ILE A 868 -23.65 5.56 -31.93
C ILE A 868 -25.10 5.87 -32.30
N LYS A 869 -26.06 5.37 -31.51
CA LYS A 869 -27.47 5.80 -31.52
C LYS A 869 -27.53 7.24 -31.05
N ASN A 870 -28.06 8.14 -31.89
CA ASN A 870 -28.31 9.52 -31.48
C ASN A 870 -29.39 9.57 -30.38
N THR A 871 -28.97 9.63 -29.13
CA THR A 871 -29.80 9.93 -27.95
C THR A 871 -30.25 11.40 -27.90
N THR A 872 -30.40 12.05 -29.05
CA THR A 872 -31.12 13.33 -29.22
C THR A 872 -32.65 13.15 -29.07
N SER A 873 -33.08 12.32 -28.12
CA SER A 873 -34.41 12.42 -27.55
C SER A 873 -34.37 13.51 -26.49
N LYS A 874 -34.71 14.73 -26.88
CA LYS A 874 -35.15 15.73 -25.92
C LYS A 874 -36.41 15.17 -25.25
N ALA A 875 -36.23 14.57 -24.07
CA ALA A 875 -37.34 14.31 -23.18
C ALA A 875 -37.98 15.66 -22.86
N ASN A 876 -39.12 15.95 -23.47
CA ASN A 876 -39.88 17.17 -23.21
C ASN A 876 -40.36 17.11 -21.76
N SER A 877 -39.58 17.69 -20.85
CA SER A 877 -40.01 18.02 -19.50
C SER A 877 -41.23 18.92 -19.62
N ILE A 878 -42.41 18.34 -19.38
CA ILE A 878 -43.68 19.06 -19.36
C ILE A 878 -43.51 20.26 -18.41
N PRO A 879 -43.82 21.51 -18.84
CA PRO A 879 -43.74 22.66 -17.95
C PRO A 879 -44.72 22.49 -16.79
N LEU A 880 -44.20 22.11 -15.62
CA LEU A 880 -44.90 22.28 -14.36
C LEU A 880 -44.97 23.78 -14.05
N PRO A 881 -46.08 24.29 -13.48
CA PRO A 881 -46.24 25.72 -13.23
C PRO A 881 -45.16 26.25 -12.28
N GLU A 882 -44.63 27.44 -12.54
CA GLU A 882 -43.67 28.09 -11.66
C GLU A 882 -44.27 28.32 -10.25
N PRO A 883 -43.64 27.82 -9.17
CA PRO A 883 -43.84 28.38 -7.86
C PRO A 883 -43.08 29.72 -7.80
N SER A 884 -43.81 30.83 -7.92
CA SER A 884 -43.26 32.18 -7.75
C SER A 884 -42.48 32.30 -6.43
N ASN A 885 -41.15 32.29 -6.49
CA ASN A 885 -40.29 32.64 -5.37
C ASN A 885 -39.34 33.77 -5.79
N LYS A 886 -39.34 34.86 -5.02
CA LYS A 886 -38.49 36.02 -5.29
C LYS A 886 -37.05 35.70 -4.92
N ARG A 887 -36.09 36.27 -5.65
CA ARG A 887 -34.70 36.30 -5.17
C ARG A 887 -34.63 36.98 -3.81
N VAL A 888 -33.85 36.40 -2.92
CA VAL A 888 -33.15 37.10 -1.85
C VAL A 888 -31.69 36.74 -2.08
N ASP A 889 -30.90 37.71 -2.52
CA ASP A 889 -29.46 37.51 -2.72
C ASP A 889 -28.76 37.44 -1.35
N PRO A 890 -27.74 36.57 -1.17
CA PRO A 890 -27.02 36.48 0.10
C PRO A 890 -26.19 37.76 0.36
N PRO A 891 -26.07 38.23 1.62
CA PRO A 891 -25.27 39.40 1.95
C PRO A 891 -23.77 39.12 1.81
N GLU A 892 -23.00 40.17 1.51
CA GLU A 892 -21.53 40.13 1.51
C GLU A 892 -20.98 39.85 2.92
N PRO A 893 -19.84 39.15 3.05
CA PRO A 893 -19.19 38.90 4.33
C PRO A 893 -18.54 40.18 4.87
N ALA A 894 -19.22 40.87 5.77
CA ALA A 894 -18.62 41.96 6.54
C ALA A 894 -17.63 41.39 7.58
N ILE A 895 -16.35 41.77 7.49
CA ILE A 895 -15.37 41.48 8.54
C ILE A 895 -15.68 42.40 9.72
N VAL A 896 -16.19 41.81 10.80
CA VAL A 896 -16.29 42.46 12.12
C VAL A 896 -15.12 41.94 12.94
N LEU A 897 -14.19 42.84 13.29
CA LEU A 897 -13.25 42.61 14.38
C LEU A 897 -14.01 42.84 15.68
N ASP A 898 -14.05 41.83 16.55
CA ASP A 898 -14.61 41.93 17.90
C ASP A 898 -13.43 41.92 18.89
N ASP A 899 -13.15 43.08 19.49
CA ASP A 899 -12.01 43.29 20.38
C ASP A 899 -12.29 42.69 21.78
N LEU A 900 -12.20 41.36 21.93
CA LEU A 900 -11.96 40.65 23.22
C LEU A 900 -11.93 39.10 23.06
N ASP A 901 -10.72 38.51 23.05
CA ASP A 901 -10.28 37.50 24.04
C ASP A 901 -8.92 36.88 23.63
N LEU A 902 -7.84 37.60 23.96
CA LEU A 902 -6.48 37.07 23.99
C LEU A 902 -6.31 36.17 25.23
N ASP A 903 -6.81 34.92 25.21
CA ASP A 903 -6.31 33.85 26.10
C ASP A 903 -6.86 32.42 25.83
N LYS A 904 -6.28 31.67 24.88
CA LYS A 904 -5.79 30.26 25.06
C LYS A 904 -5.52 29.46 23.77
N TYR A 905 -4.36 28.77 23.80
CA TYR A 905 -3.86 27.70 22.91
C TYR A 905 -3.47 28.10 21.48
#